data_AF-A0A2S6H8Q5-F1
#
_entry.id   AF-A0A2S6H8Q5-F1
#
_cell.length_a   1.000
_cell.length_b   1.000
_cell.length_c   1.000
_cell.angle_alpha   90.00
_cell.angle_beta   90.00
_cell.angle_gamma   90.00
#
_symmetry.space_group_name_H-M   'P 1'
#
loop_
_entity.id
_entity.type
_entity.pdbx_description
1 polymer ?
#
loop_
_entity_poly.entity_id
_entity_poly.type
_entity_poly.pdbx_seq_one_letter_code
_entity_poly.pdbx_strand_id
1 'polypeptide(L)'
;MQILQEQISVHVGKASFELQTHNAQCTIHTMNDSTRPDPDALLARVEREENQRRRGRLKVFFGAAAGVGKTYAMLLAAQAKRAEGVDVVVGLVETHDRQETVAVLQGLDVLPPKLVKHRGTVLREFDLDGTLKRRPALVLVDELAHSNAPGCRHPKRWQDVEELLNAGIDVYSTLNVQHLESLNDDVGQVTGVQVRETVPDTVFELADEVELIDLPPDELLLRLKEGKVYVPHQAERAMHNFFRKGNLIALRELSLRLTADRVDAQMQDYRDDHAIRDVWQVGDRILVCIGPNAIAERLVRAAKRLATSLHAHWIVAYVETPELQRLPAERRDEVLRVLRFAEQLGAETVTLSGPDMSKEILGFAKSRNVTKIVLGKPGRRGWKRWVLGSVVDTLITEAHNINVYLLGSPRGEDLTEQKKPKEMPGAKVLRSGYPWGRAKRRWLNWGWAVAMTVCTSSVAWLMSGKFEPANLVMVYLLGVVFMAARFGREASVLTSVLSVAAFDFLFVNPVHTFAVADVQYLVTFVIMLLVGLIISHLTSNMRSQAKVASHRERRANVLYALSEDLAASRTVADTARIAARHIQGEFGGASVLLFPTDDSRIVYPLDPPVPESLRDCDLSVAQWVFDHGQMAGQGTDTLPGAGAVFFPMSGFRGVIGVLVLRAANLRRVFLPEQRRLLDTFISQIAQTIERVRLADEAQQTQLRMESETLRNSLLSAISHDLRTPLASIVGAASTLVEEDAQLTPPDRQELSLTIYDEALRMSNLANNILDMARLDAGQASLNRQWYPLDEIVGGTLTRMHKQLAGRAVNAKLPDELCLVRVDAVLIEQVLVNLLENACKYTSAGSPIDIIAEISAHMLKVTIADRGPGIPPGEEEKLFDKFYRVHREGAQSGVGLGLAICKAIIIAHGGVIGAANRQGGGAQFFFLLPVDEAPPQLATEQPQDE
;
A
#
# COMPACT_ATOMS: atom_id res chain seq x y z
N MET A 1 -33.32 63.48 45.35
CA MET A 1 -33.92 62.26 44.76
C MET A 1 -33.75 62.18 43.23
N GLN A 2 -33.88 63.27 42.47
CA GLN A 2 -33.64 63.24 41.01
C GLN A 2 -32.19 62.93 40.61
N ILE A 3 -31.19 63.41 41.35
CA ILE A 3 -29.76 63.14 41.06
C ILE A 3 -29.39 61.66 41.26
N LEU A 4 -30.06 60.96 42.18
CA LEU A 4 -29.84 59.53 42.41
C LEU A 4 -30.49 58.66 41.31
N GLN A 5 -31.61 59.11 40.74
CA GLN A 5 -32.25 58.42 39.61
C GLN A 5 -31.45 58.58 38.31
N GLU A 6 -30.82 59.74 38.09
CA GLU A 6 -29.94 59.96 36.94
C GLU A 6 -28.64 59.15 37.03
N GLN A 7 -28.02 59.04 38.21
CA GLN A 7 -26.82 58.22 38.37
C GLN A 7 -27.09 56.71 38.22
N ILE A 8 -28.26 56.23 38.64
CA ILE A 8 -28.67 54.82 38.45
C ILE A 8 -29.01 54.56 36.97
N SER A 9 -29.65 55.49 36.26
CA SER A 9 -29.96 55.32 34.83
C SER A 9 -28.70 55.32 33.96
N VAL A 10 -27.69 56.13 34.29
CA VAL A 10 -26.40 56.14 33.60
C VAL A 10 -25.56 54.89 33.91
N HIS A 11 -25.61 54.34 35.13
CA HIS A 11 -24.93 53.08 35.46
C HIS A 11 -25.62 51.86 34.83
N VAL A 12 -26.95 51.83 34.77
CA VAL A 12 -27.70 50.77 34.09
C VAL A 12 -27.52 50.85 32.57
N GLY A 13 -27.41 52.06 32.01
CA GLY A 13 -27.08 52.28 30.60
C GLY A 13 -25.68 51.80 30.22
N LYS A 14 -24.65 52.08 31.05
CA LYS A 14 -23.28 51.59 30.82
C LYS A 14 -23.17 50.07 30.99
N ALA A 15 -23.83 49.48 31.99
CA ALA A 15 -23.85 48.03 32.18
C ALA A 15 -24.58 47.31 31.04
N SER A 16 -25.65 47.91 30.49
CA SER A 16 -26.39 47.36 29.35
C SER A 16 -25.60 47.44 28.04
N PHE A 17 -24.77 48.49 27.86
CA PHE A 17 -23.90 48.65 26.70
C PHE A 17 -22.68 47.72 26.77
N GLU A 18 -22.09 47.51 27.96
CA GLU A 18 -21.03 46.51 28.17
C GLU A 18 -21.54 45.07 28.04
N LEU A 19 -22.77 44.76 28.48
CA LEU A 19 -23.39 43.44 28.25
C LEU A 19 -23.78 43.23 26.78
N GLN A 20 -24.14 44.28 26.04
CA GLN A 20 -24.39 44.18 24.59
C GLN A 20 -23.10 44.07 23.77
N THR A 21 -22.00 44.72 24.17
CA THR A 21 -20.71 44.54 23.48
C THR A 21 -20.03 43.22 23.84
N HIS A 22 -20.18 42.72 25.08
CA HIS A 22 -19.76 41.34 25.42
C HIS A 22 -20.62 40.29 24.73
N ASN A 23 -21.95 40.47 24.64
CA ASN A 23 -22.78 39.55 23.87
C ASN A 23 -22.53 39.65 22.36
N ALA A 24 -22.21 40.83 21.81
CA ALA A 24 -21.85 40.98 20.39
C ALA A 24 -20.48 40.37 20.06
N GLN A 25 -19.52 40.38 20.99
CA GLN A 25 -18.25 39.66 20.83
C GLN A 25 -18.40 38.14 21.06
N CYS A 26 -19.37 37.69 21.88
CA CYS A 26 -19.61 36.28 22.15
C CYS A 26 -20.61 35.61 21.16
N THR A 27 -21.43 36.38 20.43
CA THR A 27 -22.34 35.84 19.39
C THR A 27 -21.71 35.69 18.01
N ILE A 28 -20.46 36.12 17.81
CA ILE A 28 -19.71 35.80 16.58
C ILE A 28 -19.21 34.33 16.59
N HIS A 29 -19.24 33.63 17.73
CA HIS A 29 -18.72 32.27 17.87
C HIS A 29 -19.77 31.13 17.90
N THR A 30 -21.00 31.37 17.44
CA THR A 30 -22.02 30.30 17.32
C THR A 30 -22.81 30.37 16.01
N MET A 31 -22.16 30.75 14.90
CA MET A 31 -22.63 30.35 13.57
C MET A 31 -22.07 28.96 13.26
N ASN A 32 -22.96 27.98 13.10
CA ASN A 32 -22.73 26.61 12.63
C ASN A 32 -21.31 26.30 12.10
N ASP A 33 -20.53 25.55 12.87
CA ASP A 33 -19.27 24.92 12.41
C ASP A 33 -19.46 23.98 11.20
N SER A 34 -20.71 23.65 10.84
CA SER A 34 -21.04 22.87 9.62
C SER A 34 -21.11 23.70 8.33
N THR A 35 -20.85 25.01 8.39
CA THR A 35 -20.92 25.90 7.21
C THR A 35 -19.63 26.66 6.90
N ARG A 36 -18.57 26.50 7.70
CA ARG A 36 -17.27 27.09 7.38
C ARG A 36 -16.52 26.14 6.42
N PRO A 37 -16.21 26.56 5.18
CA PRO A 37 -15.35 25.77 4.31
C PRO A 37 -14.00 25.55 5.00
N ASP A 38 -13.47 24.34 4.85
CA ASP A 38 -12.20 23.93 5.46
C ASP A 38 -11.08 24.89 5.00
N PRO A 39 -10.39 25.58 5.92
CA PRO A 39 -9.31 26.49 5.57
C PRO A 39 -8.18 25.81 4.81
N ASP A 40 -7.91 24.53 5.07
CA ASP A 40 -6.90 23.77 4.34
C ASP A 40 -7.36 23.49 2.91
N ALA A 41 -8.65 23.23 2.71
CA ALA A 41 -9.24 23.08 1.38
C ALA A 41 -9.23 24.40 0.58
N LEU A 42 -9.43 25.54 1.25
CA LEU A 42 -9.32 26.88 0.64
C LEU A 42 -7.88 27.22 0.29
N LEU A 43 -6.91 26.93 1.16
CA LEU A 43 -5.49 27.16 0.88
C LEU A 43 -5.02 26.28 -0.30
N ALA A 44 -5.34 24.98 -0.26
CA ALA A 44 -5.04 24.06 -1.35
C ALA A 44 -5.73 24.45 -2.66
N ARG A 45 -6.88 25.12 -2.60
CA ARG A 45 -7.53 25.70 -3.79
C ARG A 45 -6.76 26.90 -4.33
N VAL A 46 -6.38 27.85 -3.48
CA VAL A 46 -5.62 29.04 -3.91
C VAL A 46 -4.26 28.64 -4.50
N GLU A 47 -3.57 27.67 -3.88
CA GLU A 47 -2.31 27.14 -4.40
C GLU A 47 -2.49 26.43 -5.76
N ARG A 48 -3.58 25.69 -5.95
CA ARG A 48 -3.93 25.09 -7.24
C ARG A 48 -4.23 26.15 -8.30
N GLU A 49 -5.02 27.18 -7.97
CA GLU A 49 -5.34 28.29 -8.88
C GLU A 49 -4.07 29.09 -9.25
N GLU A 50 -3.15 29.34 -8.30
CA GLU A 50 -1.88 30.02 -8.58
C GLU A 50 -0.95 29.18 -9.47
N ASN A 51 -0.85 27.88 -9.21
CA ASN A 51 -0.05 26.97 -10.03
C ASN A 51 -0.63 26.84 -11.45
N GLN A 52 -1.95 26.76 -11.61
CA GLN A 52 -2.62 26.74 -12.91
C GLN A 52 -2.43 28.06 -13.68
N ARG A 53 -2.31 29.20 -13.01
CA ARG A 53 -2.02 30.49 -13.68
C ARG A 53 -0.57 30.63 -14.16
N ARG A 54 0.37 29.92 -13.53
CA ARG A 54 1.80 29.98 -13.88
C ARG A 54 2.19 28.94 -14.94
N ARG A 55 1.43 27.84 -15.03
CA ARG A 55 1.64 26.76 -15.99
C ARG A 55 0.91 27.08 -17.31
N GLY A 56 1.54 26.74 -18.44
CA GLY A 56 0.94 26.79 -19.76
C GLY A 56 -0.15 25.73 -19.92
N ARG A 57 -1.02 25.89 -20.92
CA ARG A 57 -2.17 25.02 -21.18
C ARG A 57 -1.90 23.98 -22.24
N LEU A 58 -2.35 22.74 -21.98
CA LEU A 58 -2.27 21.63 -22.93
C LEU A 58 -3.62 21.39 -23.59
N LYS A 59 -3.67 21.51 -24.92
CA LYS A 59 -4.80 21.06 -25.73
C LYS A 59 -4.42 19.82 -26.54
N VAL A 60 -5.17 18.73 -26.36
CA VAL A 60 -4.94 17.45 -27.04
C VAL A 60 -6.03 17.21 -28.08
N PHE A 61 -5.63 17.06 -29.34
CA PHE A 61 -6.51 16.59 -30.41
C PHE A 61 -6.50 15.06 -30.39
N PHE A 62 -7.59 14.48 -29.90
CA PHE A 62 -7.70 13.05 -29.60
C PHE A 62 -8.52 12.32 -30.67
N GLY A 63 -8.20 11.08 -30.97
CA GLY A 63 -8.95 10.31 -31.97
C GLY A 63 -8.72 8.81 -31.93
N ALA A 64 -9.66 8.09 -32.54
CA ALA A 64 -9.70 6.63 -32.49
C ALA A 64 -8.58 5.91 -33.25
N ALA A 65 -8.04 6.54 -34.29
CA ALA A 65 -6.99 5.93 -35.11
C ALA A 65 -6.19 6.99 -35.87
N ALA A 66 -5.07 6.56 -36.46
CA ALA A 66 -4.37 7.35 -37.46
C ALA A 66 -5.26 7.62 -38.69
N GLY A 67 -5.18 8.82 -39.26
CA GLY A 67 -5.94 9.19 -40.46
C GLY A 67 -7.29 9.88 -40.23
N VAL A 68 -7.79 9.97 -39.00
CA VAL A 68 -9.05 10.69 -38.68
C VAL A 68 -8.94 12.22 -38.83
N GLY A 69 -7.73 12.77 -38.96
CA GLY A 69 -7.50 14.21 -39.21
C GLY A 69 -6.98 15.03 -38.04
N LYS A 70 -6.49 14.41 -36.95
CA LYS A 70 -5.97 15.12 -35.75
C LYS A 70 -4.95 16.23 -36.06
N THR A 71 -3.89 15.91 -36.80
CA THR A 71 -2.85 16.90 -37.19
C THR A 71 -3.44 18.04 -38.03
N TYR A 72 -4.39 17.74 -38.91
CA TYR A 72 -5.06 18.75 -39.73
C TYR A 72 -5.92 19.68 -38.88
N ALA A 73 -6.71 19.13 -37.95
CA ALA A 73 -7.51 19.90 -37.00
C ALA A 73 -6.63 20.77 -36.09
N MET A 74 -5.51 20.23 -35.59
CA MET A 74 -4.53 20.96 -34.81
C MET A 74 -3.97 22.17 -35.57
N LEU A 75 -3.60 21.99 -36.84
CA LEU A 75 -3.10 23.09 -37.67
C LEU A 75 -4.16 24.14 -37.98
N LEU A 76 -5.43 23.74 -38.20
CA LEU A 76 -6.52 24.69 -38.37
C LEU A 76 -6.76 25.53 -37.11
N ALA A 77 -6.74 24.90 -35.93
CA ALA A 77 -6.85 25.60 -34.65
C ALA A 77 -5.67 26.55 -34.43
N ALA A 78 -4.47 26.15 -34.83
CA ALA A 78 -3.27 26.99 -34.76
C ALA A 78 -3.35 28.22 -35.70
N GLN A 79 -3.83 28.05 -36.92
CA GLN A 79 -4.07 29.15 -37.86
C GLN A 79 -5.11 30.14 -37.32
N ALA A 80 -6.18 29.65 -36.69
CA ALA A 80 -7.16 30.51 -36.02
C ALA A 80 -6.52 31.35 -34.90
N LYS A 81 -5.69 30.73 -34.04
CA LYS A 81 -4.96 31.45 -32.97
C LYS A 81 -3.99 32.49 -33.53
N ARG A 82 -3.32 32.19 -34.63
CA ARG A 82 -2.46 33.16 -35.31
C ARG A 82 -3.26 34.32 -35.90
N ALA A 83 -4.42 34.06 -36.49
CA ALA A 83 -5.31 35.11 -36.99
C ALA A 83 -5.84 36.02 -35.86
N GLU A 84 -5.96 35.49 -34.64
CA GLU A 84 -6.23 36.25 -33.40
C GLU A 84 -5.01 37.04 -32.88
N GLY A 85 -3.84 36.91 -33.51
CA GLY A 85 -2.61 37.61 -33.14
C GLY A 85 -1.74 36.91 -32.09
N VAL A 86 -1.98 35.63 -31.78
CA VAL A 86 -1.14 34.83 -30.87
C VAL A 86 0.19 34.46 -31.54
N ASP A 87 1.30 34.50 -30.80
CA ASP A 87 2.62 34.02 -31.27
C ASP A 87 2.64 32.48 -31.31
N VAL A 88 2.32 31.93 -32.48
CA VAL A 88 2.22 30.49 -32.74
C VAL A 88 3.45 30.00 -33.48
N VAL A 89 4.12 29.00 -32.90
CA VAL A 89 5.30 28.35 -33.49
C VAL A 89 5.04 26.86 -33.69
N VAL A 90 5.45 26.35 -34.84
CA VAL A 90 5.43 24.90 -35.13
C VAL A 90 6.75 24.31 -34.65
N GLY A 91 6.69 23.52 -33.59
CA GLY A 91 7.84 22.80 -33.06
C GLY A 91 8.15 21.55 -33.87
N LEU A 92 7.16 20.66 -33.97
CA LEU A 92 7.23 19.44 -34.78
C LEU A 92 5.85 19.08 -35.28
N VAL A 93 5.71 18.90 -36.59
CA VAL A 93 4.47 18.44 -37.24
C VAL A 93 4.82 17.43 -38.33
N GLU A 94 4.17 16.27 -38.30
CA GLU A 94 4.39 15.21 -39.28
C GLU A 94 3.32 15.28 -40.39
N THR A 95 3.68 15.87 -41.53
CA THR A 95 2.74 16.05 -42.65
C THR A 95 2.51 14.78 -43.48
N HIS A 96 3.40 13.78 -43.39
CA HIS A 96 3.32 12.51 -44.15
C HIS A 96 3.09 12.73 -45.67
N ASP A 97 3.69 13.77 -46.24
CA ASP A 97 3.54 14.20 -47.64
C ASP A 97 2.10 14.54 -48.08
N ARG A 98 1.20 14.79 -47.13
CA ARG A 98 -0.20 15.17 -47.42
C ARG A 98 -0.29 16.62 -47.88
N GLN A 99 -0.62 16.83 -49.16
CA GLN A 99 -0.72 18.17 -49.76
C GLN A 99 -1.70 19.09 -49.02
N GLU A 100 -2.84 18.56 -48.55
CA GLU A 100 -3.84 19.31 -47.77
C GLU A 100 -3.26 19.83 -46.44
N THR A 101 -2.51 19.00 -45.71
CA THR A 101 -1.86 19.37 -44.44
C THR A 101 -0.71 20.35 -44.67
N VAL A 102 0.07 20.15 -45.74
CA VAL A 102 1.17 21.06 -46.13
C VAL A 102 0.62 22.45 -46.47
N ALA A 103 -0.53 22.54 -47.14
CA ALA A 103 -1.16 23.82 -47.45
C ALA A 103 -1.58 24.60 -46.18
N VAL A 104 -2.10 23.92 -45.16
CA VAL A 104 -2.46 24.56 -43.88
C VAL A 104 -1.22 24.93 -43.05
N LEU A 105 -0.12 24.19 -43.19
CA LEU A 105 1.15 24.53 -42.55
C LEU A 105 1.79 25.81 -43.13
N GLN A 106 1.50 26.15 -44.40
CA GLN A 106 2.05 27.34 -45.05
C GLN A 106 1.67 28.60 -44.27
N GLY A 107 2.70 29.41 -44.02
CA GLY A 107 2.58 30.66 -43.29
C GLY A 107 2.94 30.55 -41.81
N LEU A 108 2.81 29.41 -41.14
CA LEU A 108 3.22 29.28 -39.72
C LEU A 108 4.75 29.30 -39.58
N ASP A 109 5.26 29.86 -38.47
CA ASP A 109 6.69 29.89 -38.18
C ASP A 109 7.14 28.49 -37.71
N VAL A 110 7.97 27.81 -38.51
CA VAL A 110 8.44 26.45 -38.23
C VAL A 110 9.86 26.43 -37.69
N LEU A 111 10.07 25.83 -36.51
CA LEU A 111 11.41 25.64 -35.95
C LEU A 111 12.17 24.52 -36.70
N PRO A 112 13.49 24.67 -36.90
CA PRO A 112 14.29 23.62 -37.50
C PRO A 112 14.36 22.41 -36.55
N PRO A 113 14.17 21.17 -37.05
CA PRO A 113 14.26 19.99 -36.20
C PRO A 113 15.71 19.69 -35.80
N LYS A 114 15.88 19.10 -34.62
CA LYS A 114 17.17 18.64 -34.09
C LYS A 114 17.58 17.36 -34.80
N LEU A 115 18.76 17.36 -35.43
CA LEU A 115 19.28 16.19 -36.15
C LEU A 115 20.12 15.32 -35.21
N VAL A 116 19.65 14.11 -34.92
CA VAL A 116 20.33 13.15 -34.03
C VAL A 116 20.85 11.96 -34.84
N LYS A 117 22.15 11.67 -34.79
CA LYS A 117 22.74 10.51 -35.46
C LYS A 117 22.57 9.27 -34.58
N HIS A 118 21.80 8.29 -35.05
CA HIS A 118 21.59 7.03 -34.34
C HIS A 118 21.70 5.83 -35.30
N ARG A 119 22.56 4.85 -34.96
CA ARG A 119 22.76 3.60 -35.73
C ARG A 119 22.93 3.81 -37.25
N GLY A 120 23.71 4.82 -37.66
CA GLY A 120 23.98 5.11 -39.07
C GLY A 120 22.87 5.88 -39.81
N THR A 121 21.76 6.20 -39.15
CA THR A 121 20.64 6.98 -39.71
C THR A 121 20.54 8.34 -39.01
N VAL A 122 20.17 9.40 -39.73
CA VAL A 122 19.92 10.72 -39.14
C VAL A 122 18.43 10.84 -38.83
N LEU A 123 18.08 10.89 -37.55
CA LEU A 123 16.72 11.08 -37.06
C LEU A 123 16.45 12.58 -36.88
N ARG A 124 15.23 13.02 -37.24
CA ARG A 124 14.76 14.39 -37.06
C ARG A 124 13.87 14.42 -35.81
N GLU A 125 14.29 15.12 -34.78
CA GLU A 125 13.59 15.19 -33.49
C GLU A 125 13.19 16.64 -33.15
N PHE A 126 12.28 16.78 -32.19
CA PHE A 126 11.83 18.07 -31.70
C PHE A 126 12.96 18.81 -30.94
N ASP A 127 13.18 20.09 -31.25
CA ASP A 127 14.15 20.94 -30.55
C ASP A 127 13.51 21.66 -29.35
N LEU A 128 13.47 20.96 -28.22
CA LEU A 128 12.97 21.51 -26.95
C LEU A 128 13.77 22.74 -26.49
N ASP A 129 15.10 22.68 -26.57
CA ASP A 129 15.98 23.76 -26.11
C ASP A 129 15.81 25.02 -26.96
N GLY A 130 15.65 24.87 -28.28
CA GLY A 130 15.34 25.95 -29.20
C GLY A 130 13.98 26.58 -28.90
N THR A 131 12.97 25.76 -28.59
CA THR A 131 11.62 26.23 -28.26
C THR A 131 11.60 27.02 -26.93
N LEU A 132 12.25 26.51 -25.89
CA LEU A 132 12.37 27.18 -24.59
C LEU A 132 13.11 28.52 -24.68
N LYS A 133 14.09 28.65 -25.57
CA LYS A 133 14.78 29.91 -25.84
C LYS A 133 13.91 30.91 -26.60
N ARG A 134 13.11 30.45 -27.55
CA ARG A 134 12.21 31.29 -28.36
C ARG A 134 11.02 31.82 -27.55
N ARG A 135 10.58 31.08 -26.52
CA ARG A 135 9.41 31.39 -25.67
C ARG A 135 8.17 31.84 -26.46
N PRO A 136 7.65 31.01 -27.37
CA PRO A 136 6.39 31.33 -28.03
C PRO A 136 5.22 31.34 -27.03
N ALA A 137 4.11 31.98 -27.39
CA ALA A 137 2.88 31.88 -26.62
C ALA A 137 2.23 30.49 -26.79
N LEU A 138 2.26 29.95 -28.01
CA LEU A 138 1.74 28.62 -28.35
C LEU A 138 2.74 27.86 -29.21
N VAL A 139 3.00 26.59 -28.87
CA VAL A 139 3.79 25.67 -29.71
C VAL A 139 2.99 24.43 -30.12
N LEU A 140 3.14 24.02 -31.38
CA LEU A 140 2.58 22.77 -31.90
C LEU A 140 3.61 21.64 -31.80
N VAL A 141 3.24 20.55 -31.12
CA VAL A 141 4.08 19.36 -30.94
C VAL A 141 3.24 18.12 -31.26
N ASP A 142 3.40 17.59 -32.46
CA ASP A 142 2.65 16.41 -32.91
C ASP A 142 3.17 15.11 -32.28
N GLU A 143 2.31 14.08 -32.26
CA GLU A 143 2.59 12.73 -31.76
C GLU A 143 3.08 12.67 -30.30
N LEU A 144 2.20 12.99 -29.34
CA LEU A 144 2.52 13.04 -27.91
C LEU A 144 3.14 11.74 -27.35
N ALA A 145 2.81 10.60 -27.96
CA ALA A 145 3.24 9.26 -27.55
C ALA A 145 4.66 8.85 -28.01
N HIS A 146 5.27 9.63 -28.90
CA HIS A 146 6.54 9.30 -29.52
C HIS A 146 7.66 9.07 -28.49
N SER A 147 8.53 8.12 -28.79
CA SER A 147 9.75 7.86 -28.01
C SER A 147 10.94 8.58 -28.63
N ASN A 148 11.49 9.55 -27.92
CA ASN A 148 12.58 10.38 -28.43
C ASN A 148 13.85 9.55 -28.67
N ALA A 149 14.63 9.95 -29.68
CA ALA A 149 15.91 9.31 -29.98
C ALA A 149 16.88 9.28 -28.76
N PRO A 150 17.67 8.19 -28.59
CA PRO A 150 18.66 8.11 -27.52
C PRO A 150 19.68 9.25 -27.59
N GLY A 151 19.80 10.02 -26.50
CA GLY A 151 20.64 11.23 -26.42
C GLY A 151 19.85 12.54 -26.38
N CYS A 152 18.53 12.50 -26.57
CA CYS A 152 17.63 13.62 -26.24
C CYS A 152 17.48 13.79 -24.72
N ARG A 153 17.04 14.99 -24.29
CA ARG A 153 16.96 15.36 -22.87
C ARG A 153 15.98 14.46 -22.09
N HIS A 154 14.84 14.14 -22.69
CA HIS A 154 13.87 13.21 -22.13
C HIS A 154 13.65 12.01 -23.06
N PRO A 155 13.37 10.81 -22.52
CA PRO A 155 13.07 9.62 -23.31
C PRO A 155 11.70 9.65 -24.01
N LYS A 156 10.74 10.45 -23.54
CA LYS A 156 9.38 10.52 -24.10
C LYS A 156 8.96 11.95 -24.42
N ARG A 157 8.25 12.14 -25.54
CA ARG A 157 7.84 13.47 -26.02
C ARG A 157 6.87 14.18 -25.07
N TRP A 158 5.99 13.44 -24.38
CA TRP A 158 5.11 14.03 -23.38
C TRP A 158 5.88 14.70 -22.20
N GLN A 159 7.11 14.27 -21.91
CA GLN A 159 7.95 14.91 -20.90
C GLN A 159 8.54 16.24 -21.40
N ASP A 160 8.84 16.33 -22.71
CA ASP A 160 9.22 17.61 -23.33
C ASP A 160 8.06 18.60 -23.28
N VAL A 161 6.84 18.13 -23.54
CA VAL A 161 5.61 18.92 -23.43
C VAL A 161 5.38 19.37 -21.98
N GLU A 162 5.59 18.51 -20.99
CA GLU A 162 5.47 18.87 -19.57
C GLU A 162 6.47 19.96 -19.17
N GLU A 163 7.72 19.92 -19.66
CA GLU A 163 8.69 20.99 -19.43
C GLU A 163 8.26 22.32 -20.07
N LEU A 164 7.68 22.30 -21.27
CA LEU A 164 7.14 23.50 -21.92
C LEU A 164 5.98 24.12 -21.14
N LEU A 165 5.05 23.30 -20.66
CA LEU A 165 3.93 23.74 -19.84
C LEU A 165 4.43 24.35 -18.53
N ASN A 166 5.42 23.74 -17.88
CA ASN A 166 6.03 24.27 -16.66
C ASN A 166 6.78 25.59 -16.90
N ALA A 167 7.25 25.84 -18.12
CA ALA A 167 7.83 27.12 -18.53
C ALA A 167 6.79 28.20 -18.88
N GLY A 168 5.49 27.88 -18.79
CA GLY A 168 4.40 28.82 -19.08
C GLY A 168 4.04 28.93 -20.57
N ILE A 169 4.42 27.96 -21.40
CA ILE A 169 4.14 27.94 -22.85
C ILE A 169 2.94 27.03 -23.11
N ASP A 170 1.94 27.50 -23.86
CA ASP A 170 0.80 26.67 -24.25
C ASP A 170 1.23 25.65 -25.34
N VAL A 171 0.68 24.45 -25.29
CA VAL A 171 1.04 23.35 -26.21
C VAL A 171 -0.21 22.75 -26.83
N TYR A 172 -0.23 22.66 -28.16
CA TYR A 172 -1.20 21.85 -28.90
C TYR A 172 -0.52 20.56 -29.37
N SER A 173 -1.15 19.42 -29.08
CA SER A 173 -0.59 18.11 -29.42
C SER A 173 -1.66 17.14 -29.91
N THR A 174 -1.24 16.01 -30.50
CA THR A 174 -2.17 14.97 -30.96
C THR A 174 -1.90 13.64 -30.28
N LEU A 175 -2.97 12.87 -30.06
CA LEU A 175 -2.92 11.57 -29.40
C LEU A 175 -3.96 10.61 -30.00
N ASN A 176 -3.62 9.32 -30.11
CA ASN A 176 -4.59 8.28 -30.43
C ASN A 176 -4.94 7.47 -29.19
N VAL A 177 -6.15 6.90 -29.15
CA VAL A 177 -6.61 6.01 -28.07
C VAL A 177 -5.67 4.83 -27.83
N GLN A 178 -5.03 4.29 -28.89
CA GLN A 178 -4.11 3.16 -28.77
C GLN A 178 -2.80 3.44 -28.02
N HIS A 179 -2.48 4.71 -27.79
CA HIS A 179 -1.25 5.12 -27.12
C HIS A 179 -1.46 5.38 -25.63
N LEU A 180 -2.68 5.27 -25.11
CA LEU A 180 -2.94 5.30 -23.67
C LEU A 180 -2.49 3.99 -23.03
N GLU A 181 -1.75 4.07 -21.94
CA GLU A 181 -1.08 2.93 -21.34
C GLU A 181 -2.08 1.90 -20.78
N SER A 182 -3.14 2.33 -20.09
CA SER A 182 -4.15 1.39 -19.53
C SER A 182 -4.94 0.62 -20.58
N LEU A 183 -5.05 1.17 -21.79
CA LEU A 183 -5.85 0.59 -22.87
C LEU A 183 -5.03 -0.26 -23.84
N ASN A 184 -3.72 -0.38 -23.61
CA ASN A 184 -2.84 -1.10 -24.54
C ASN A 184 -3.24 -2.58 -24.65
N ASP A 185 -3.65 -3.21 -23.54
CA ASP A 185 -4.10 -4.61 -23.52
C ASP A 185 -5.45 -4.78 -24.22
N ASP A 186 -6.42 -3.89 -23.95
CA ASP A 186 -7.74 -3.90 -24.59
C ASP A 186 -7.65 -3.67 -26.11
N VAL A 187 -6.84 -2.69 -26.51
CA VAL A 187 -6.57 -2.39 -27.92
C VAL A 187 -5.78 -3.52 -28.59
N GLY A 188 -4.87 -4.16 -27.86
CA GLY A 188 -4.13 -5.34 -28.31
C GLY A 188 -5.05 -6.53 -28.59
N GLN A 189 -6.05 -6.78 -27.74
CA GLN A 189 -7.05 -7.84 -27.96
C GLN A 189 -7.93 -7.57 -29.19
N VAL A 190 -8.30 -6.30 -29.41
CA VAL A 190 -9.15 -5.91 -30.55
C VAL A 190 -8.37 -5.91 -31.86
N THR A 191 -7.15 -5.36 -31.87
CA THR A 191 -6.39 -5.09 -33.11
C THR A 191 -5.36 -6.17 -33.45
N GLY A 192 -4.98 -7.01 -32.49
CA GLY A 192 -3.93 -8.03 -32.64
C GLY A 192 -2.51 -7.47 -32.72
N VAL A 193 -2.32 -6.17 -32.46
CA VAL A 193 -1.02 -5.49 -32.53
C VAL A 193 -0.73 -4.82 -31.18
N GLN A 194 0.43 -5.12 -30.58
CA GLN A 194 0.86 -4.42 -29.37
C GLN A 194 1.58 -3.11 -29.71
N VAL A 195 1.15 -2.03 -29.05
CA VAL A 195 1.71 -0.69 -29.25
C VAL A 195 2.83 -0.46 -28.23
N ARG A 196 4.04 -0.15 -28.71
CA ARG A 196 5.22 0.08 -27.84
C ARG A 196 5.35 1.53 -27.37
N GLU A 197 4.73 2.44 -28.09
CA GLU A 197 4.76 3.88 -27.80
C GLU A 197 3.50 4.26 -27.04
N THR A 198 3.65 4.43 -25.73
CA THR A 198 2.57 4.76 -24.81
C THR A 198 2.81 6.06 -24.06
N VAL A 199 1.71 6.64 -23.60
CA VAL A 199 1.60 7.80 -22.71
C VAL A 199 0.83 7.38 -21.47
N PRO A 200 1.31 7.73 -20.26
CA PRO A 200 0.54 7.51 -19.04
C PRO A 200 -0.79 8.26 -19.08
N ASP A 201 -1.85 7.65 -18.57
CA ASP A 201 -3.20 8.25 -18.60
C ASP A 201 -3.27 9.59 -17.87
N THR A 202 -2.43 9.77 -16.85
CA THR A 202 -2.32 11.02 -16.10
C THR A 202 -1.99 12.23 -16.99
N VAL A 203 -1.22 12.05 -18.07
CA VAL A 203 -0.92 13.13 -19.02
C VAL A 203 -2.17 13.55 -19.78
N PHE A 204 -3.03 12.58 -20.14
CA PHE A 204 -4.30 12.83 -20.82
C PHE A 204 -5.33 13.45 -19.86
N GLU A 205 -5.39 12.98 -18.61
CA GLU A 205 -6.26 13.53 -17.57
C GLU A 205 -5.89 14.97 -17.18
N LEU A 206 -4.59 15.28 -17.14
CA LEU A 206 -4.07 16.62 -16.85
C LEU A 206 -4.16 17.60 -18.02
N ALA A 207 -4.61 17.18 -19.20
CA ALA A 207 -4.83 18.09 -20.32
C ALA A 207 -5.99 19.06 -20.02
N ASP A 208 -5.78 20.35 -20.26
CA ASP A 208 -6.78 21.40 -20.02
C ASP A 208 -7.97 21.27 -20.98
N GLU A 209 -7.70 20.89 -22.23
CA GLU A 209 -8.72 20.73 -23.26
C GLU A 209 -8.43 19.48 -24.11
N VAL A 210 -9.45 18.65 -24.31
CA VAL A 210 -9.38 17.48 -25.21
C VAL A 210 -10.44 17.64 -26.29
N GLU A 211 -10.00 17.78 -27.54
CA GLU A 211 -10.88 17.89 -28.70
C GLU A 211 -10.95 16.54 -29.42
N LEU A 212 -12.11 15.89 -29.36
CA LEU A 212 -12.33 14.61 -30.03
C LEU A 212 -12.53 14.82 -31.54
N ILE A 213 -11.61 14.28 -32.33
CA ILE A 213 -11.69 14.22 -33.79
C ILE A 213 -12.23 12.85 -34.19
N ASP A 214 -13.54 12.80 -34.41
CA ASP A 214 -14.27 11.58 -34.76
C ASP A 214 -14.54 11.52 -36.28
N LEU A 215 -14.27 10.36 -36.88
CA LEU A 215 -14.57 10.06 -38.28
C LEU A 215 -15.23 8.68 -38.35
N PRO A 216 -16.38 8.52 -39.03
CA PRO A 216 -17.02 7.23 -39.20
C PRO A 216 -16.06 6.18 -39.79
N PRO A 217 -16.09 4.91 -39.31
CA PRO A 217 -15.18 3.86 -39.80
C PRO A 217 -15.19 3.67 -41.31
N ASP A 218 -16.36 3.76 -41.94
CA ASP A 218 -16.50 3.60 -43.40
C ASP A 218 -15.80 4.73 -44.17
N GLU A 219 -15.83 5.96 -43.65
CA GLU A 219 -15.13 7.10 -44.24
C GLU A 219 -13.61 7.01 -44.03
N LEU A 220 -13.17 6.55 -42.87
CA LEU A 220 -11.74 6.31 -42.61
C LEU A 220 -11.17 5.25 -43.56
N LEU A 221 -11.91 4.16 -43.78
CA LEU A 221 -11.56 3.11 -44.74
C LEU A 221 -11.55 3.63 -46.18
N LEU A 222 -12.47 4.53 -46.54
CA LEU A 222 -12.48 5.17 -47.85
C LEU A 222 -11.25 6.06 -48.04
N ARG A 223 -10.90 6.90 -47.04
CA ARG A 223 -9.69 7.75 -47.08
C ARG A 223 -8.41 6.92 -47.18
N LEU A 224 -8.37 5.75 -46.54
CA LEU A 224 -7.24 4.82 -46.66
C LEU A 224 -7.14 4.24 -48.08
N LYS A 225 -8.26 3.82 -48.69
CA LYS A 225 -8.32 3.32 -50.08
C LYS A 225 -7.93 4.38 -51.11
N GLU A 226 -8.28 5.64 -50.85
CA GLU A 226 -7.90 6.79 -51.67
C GLU A 226 -6.42 7.20 -51.50
N GLY A 227 -5.64 6.50 -50.66
CA GLY A 227 -4.22 6.80 -50.42
C GLY A 227 -3.98 8.04 -49.56
N LYS A 228 -5.01 8.56 -48.87
CA LYS A 228 -4.92 9.78 -48.05
C LYS A 228 -4.34 9.54 -46.64
N VAL A 229 -4.17 8.27 -46.23
CA VAL A 229 -3.70 7.90 -44.88
C VAL A 229 -2.29 7.28 -44.88
N TYR A 230 -1.95 6.42 -45.85
CA TYR A 230 -0.63 5.76 -46.00
C TYR A 230 -0.17 5.72 -47.47
N VAL A 231 1.15 5.60 -47.68
CA VAL A 231 1.76 5.35 -49.00
C VAL A 231 1.32 3.95 -49.51
N PRO A 232 0.98 3.77 -50.80
CA PRO A 232 0.25 2.60 -51.31
C PRO A 232 0.82 1.22 -50.94
N HIS A 233 2.14 1.09 -50.82
CA HIS A 233 2.81 -0.19 -50.51
C HIS A 233 2.71 -0.60 -49.03
N GLN A 234 2.45 0.33 -48.10
CA GLN A 234 2.25 0.04 -46.68
C GLN A 234 0.76 -0.13 -46.31
N ALA A 235 -0.15 0.38 -47.14
CA ALA A 235 -1.59 0.34 -46.91
C ALA A 235 -2.16 -1.11 -46.93
N GLU A 236 -1.71 -1.98 -47.85
CA GLU A 236 -2.24 -3.35 -47.96
C GLU A 236 -2.01 -4.19 -46.71
N ARG A 237 -0.82 -4.13 -46.09
CA ARG A 237 -0.52 -4.87 -44.84
C ARG A 237 -1.29 -4.30 -43.64
N ALA A 238 -1.48 -2.98 -43.57
CA ALA A 238 -2.22 -2.33 -42.49
C ALA A 238 -3.73 -2.60 -42.55
N MET A 239 -4.30 -2.77 -43.75
CA MET A 239 -5.70 -3.13 -43.97
C MET A 239 -6.09 -4.51 -43.44
N HIS A 240 -5.16 -5.48 -43.47
CA HIS A 240 -5.47 -6.84 -43.08
C HIS A 240 -5.54 -7.06 -41.56
N ASN A 241 -4.96 -6.18 -40.73
CA ASN A 241 -4.94 -6.34 -39.27
C ASN A 241 -5.61 -5.17 -38.54
N PHE A 242 -5.02 -3.97 -38.60
CA PHE A 242 -5.44 -2.83 -37.76
C PHE A 242 -6.70 -2.13 -38.29
N PHE A 243 -6.78 -1.83 -39.59
CA PHE A 243 -7.89 -1.10 -40.22
C PHE A 243 -9.04 -2.03 -40.67
N ARG A 244 -9.53 -2.89 -39.76
CA ARG A 244 -10.78 -3.65 -39.99
C ARG A 244 -11.96 -2.85 -39.44
N LYS A 245 -13.12 -2.93 -40.11
CA LYS A 245 -14.33 -2.20 -39.70
C LYS A 245 -14.72 -2.46 -38.23
N GLY A 246 -14.66 -3.73 -37.78
CA GLY A 246 -14.92 -4.09 -36.37
C GLY A 246 -13.96 -3.42 -35.40
N ASN A 247 -12.66 -3.43 -35.70
CA ASN A 247 -11.62 -2.83 -34.86
C ASN A 247 -11.80 -1.31 -34.76
N LEU A 248 -12.12 -0.66 -35.88
CA LEU A 248 -12.37 0.79 -35.90
C LEU A 248 -13.63 1.18 -35.13
N ILE A 249 -14.67 0.34 -35.12
CA ILE A 249 -15.87 0.58 -34.29
C ILE A 249 -15.50 0.52 -32.81
N ALA A 250 -14.75 -0.50 -32.39
CA ALA A 250 -14.32 -0.65 -31.01
C ALA A 250 -13.40 0.50 -30.55
N LEU A 251 -12.42 0.89 -31.36
CA LEU A 251 -11.54 2.03 -31.05
C LEU A 251 -12.32 3.36 -30.98
N ARG A 252 -13.34 3.53 -31.83
CA ARG A 252 -14.25 4.70 -31.79
C ARG A 252 -15.08 4.71 -30.52
N GLU A 253 -15.63 3.57 -30.11
CA GLU A 253 -16.37 3.43 -28.85
C GLU A 253 -15.49 3.78 -27.65
N LEU A 254 -14.28 3.23 -27.57
CA LEU A 254 -13.31 3.55 -26.52
C LEU A 254 -12.99 5.04 -26.48
N SER A 255 -12.75 5.66 -27.63
CA SER A 255 -12.43 7.09 -27.72
C SER A 255 -13.57 7.99 -27.25
N LEU A 256 -14.80 7.66 -27.63
CA LEU A 256 -16.01 8.38 -27.21
C LEU A 256 -16.23 8.24 -25.69
N ARG A 257 -16.02 7.04 -25.15
CA ARG A 257 -16.16 6.76 -23.72
C ARG A 257 -15.17 7.57 -22.87
N LEU A 258 -13.88 7.53 -23.22
CA LEU A 258 -12.85 8.30 -22.50
C LEU A 258 -13.10 9.80 -22.54
N THR A 259 -13.56 10.30 -23.69
CA THR A 259 -13.91 11.71 -23.82
C THR A 259 -15.10 12.06 -22.90
N ALA A 260 -16.11 11.19 -22.83
CA ALA A 260 -17.24 11.37 -21.93
C ALA A 260 -16.82 11.33 -20.44
N ASP A 261 -16.00 10.35 -20.06
CA ASP A 261 -15.46 10.22 -18.69
C ASP A 261 -14.65 11.47 -18.28
N ARG A 262 -13.87 12.06 -19.22
CA ARG A 262 -13.15 13.32 -18.98
C ARG A 262 -14.09 14.51 -18.82
N VAL A 263 -15.12 14.62 -19.65
CA VAL A 263 -16.13 15.69 -19.52
C VAL A 263 -16.83 15.60 -18.17
N ASP A 264 -17.15 14.39 -17.70
CA ASP A 264 -17.73 14.17 -16.36
C ASP A 264 -16.78 14.60 -15.23
N ALA A 265 -15.47 14.34 -15.36
CA ALA A 265 -14.46 14.78 -14.40
C ALA A 265 -14.32 16.32 -14.37
N GLN A 266 -14.23 16.98 -15.55
CA GLN A 266 -14.18 18.45 -15.62
C GLN A 266 -15.42 19.11 -15.02
N MET A 267 -16.58 18.48 -15.18
CA MET A 267 -17.83 18.92 -14.57
C MET A 267 -17.83 18.78 -13.05
N GLN A 268 -17.12 17.81 -12.49
CA GLN A 268 -16.94 17.67 -11.05
C GLN A 268 -16.00 18.76 -10.50
N ASP A 269 -14.85 18.97 -11.14
CA ASP A 269 -13.88 20.01 -10.75
C ASP A 269 -14.52 21.42 -10.80
N TYR A 270 -15.25 21.74 -11.88
CA TYR A 270 -15.95 23.02 -12.00
C TYR A 270 -16.99 23.25 -10.89
N ARG A 271 -17.66 22.18 -10.43
CA ARG A 271 -18.66 22.25 -9.35
C ARG A 271 -18.03 22.49 -7.99
N ASP A 272 -16.93 21.80 -7.70
CA ASP A 272 -16.18 21.96 -6.45
C ASP A 272 -15.62 23.39 -6.35
N ASP A 273 -15.15 23.94 -7.47
CA ASP A 273 -14.61 25.31 -7.52
C ASP A 273 -15.69 26.40 -7.43
N HIS A 274 -16.90 26.17 -7.95
CA HIS A 274 -17.98 27.17 -7.96
C HIS A 274 -19.03 26.98 -6.86
N ALA A 275 -18.87 26.00 -5.96
CA ALA A 275 -19.78 25.70 -4.86
C ALA A 275 -21.27 25.62 -5.29
N ILE A 276 -21.53 25.12 -6.50
CA ILE A 276 -22.86 25.02 -7.08
C ILE A 276 -23.57 23.82 -6.46
N ARG A 277 -24.54 24.10 -5.58
CA ARG A 277 -25.26 23.09 -4.78
C ARG A 277 -26.33 22.31 -5.54
N ASP A 278 -26.71 22.75 -6.73
CA ASP A 278 -27.73 22.07 -7.53
C ASP A 278 -27.16 20.88 -8.29
N VAL A 279 -27.93 19.79 -8.33
CA VAL A 279 -27.58 18.55 -9.03
C VAL A 279 -27.79 18.78 -10.53
N TRP A 280 -26.70 18.92 -11.30
CA TRP A 280 -26.78 18.80 -12.75
C TRP A 280 -27.02 17.32 -13.13
N GLN A 281 -28.14 17.08 -13.80
CA GLN A 281 -28.63 15.75 -14.17
C GLN A 281 -28.01 15.32 -15.51
N VAL A 282 -26.84 14.67 -15.47
CA VAL A 282 -26.22 14.08 -16.67
C VAL A 282 -26.44 12.55 -16.75
N GLY A 283 -27.03 11.94 -15.71
CA GLY A 283 -27.44 10.53 -15.74
C GLY A 283 -28.43 10.19 -14.63
N ASP A 284 -29.34 9.24 -14.90
CA ASP A 284 -30.27 8.77 -13.90
C ASP A 284 -29.55 7.85 -12.89
N ARG A 285 -29.68 8.18 -11.60
CA ARG A 285 -29.28 7.33 -10.47
C ARG A 285 -30.46 7.03 -9.58
N ILE A 286 -30.64 5.75 -9.24
CA ILE A 286 -31.81 5.26 -8.52
C ILE A 286 -31.41 4.75 -7.14
N LEU A 287 -32.11 5.23 -6.10
CA LEU A 287 -32.00 4.72 -4.73
C LEU A 287 -33.26 3.96 -4.35
N VAL A 288 -33.12 2.72 -3.94
CA VAL A 288 -34.21 1.86 -3.50
C VAL A 288 -34.12 1.71 -2.00
N CYS A 289 -35.12 2.20 -1.27
CA CYS A 289 -35.13 2.07 0.18
C CYS A 289 -35.97 0.85 0.58
N ILE A 290 -35.32 -0.12 1.21
CA ILE A 290 -35.97 -1.34 1.70
C ILE A 290 -36.12 -1.31 3.23
N GLY A 291 -37.10 -2.05 3.74
CA GLY A 291 -37.33 -2.26 5.17
C GLY A 291 -37.72 -3.71 5.46
N PRO A 292 -37.95 -4.09 6.72
CA PRO A 292 -38.28 -5.45 7.15
C PRO A 292 -39.73 -5.84 6.82
N ASN A 293 -40.11 -5.69 5.55
CA ASN A 293 -41.46 -5.81 5.05
C ASN A 293 -41.47 -6.78 3.85
N ALA A 294 -42.55 -7.57 3.70
CA ALA A 294 -42.71 -8.54 2.61
C ALA A 294 -42.68 -7.93 1.19
N ILE A 295 -42.70 -6.59 1.04
CA ILE A 295 -42.64 -5.88 -0.24
C ILE A 295 -41.17 -5.69 -0.70
N ALA A 296 -40.18 -5.87 0.18
CA ALA A 296 -38.78 -5.52 -0.07
C ALA A 296 -38.18 -6.21 -1.31
N GLU A 297 -38.36 -7.53 -1.47
CA GLU A 297 -37.90 -8.22 -2.69
C GLU A 297 -38.57 -7.69 -3.96
N ARG A 298 -39.84 -7.30 -3.87
CA ARG A 298 -40.57 -6.76 -5.01
C ARG A 298 -40.08 -5.36 -5.39
N LEU A 299 -39.70 -4.54 -4.40
CA LEU A 299 -39.04 -3.25 -4.63
C LEU A 299 -37.74 -3.45 -5.40
N VAL A 300 -36.90 -4.41 -4.98
CA VAL A 300 -35.64 -4.72 -5.63
C VAL A 300 -35.87 -5.17 -7.09
N ARG A 301 -36.82 -6.09 -7.34
CA ARG A 301 -37.13 -6.54 -8.71
C ARG A 301 -37.69 -5.41 -9.59
N ALA A 302 -38.56 -4.56 -9.04
CA ALA A 302 -39.11 -3.43 -9.77
C ALA A 302 -38.04 -2.38 -10.08
N ALA A 303 -37.15 -2.11 -9.12
CA ALA A 303 -36.05 -1.19 -9.30
C ALA A 303 -35.02 -1.72 -10.32
N LYS A 304 -34.72 -3.02 -10.35
CA LYS A 304 -33.86 -3.61 -11.39
C LYS A 304 -34.42 -3.35 -12.78
N ARG A 305 -35.73 -3.53 -12.98
CA ARG A 305 -36.39 -3.26 -14.27
C ARG A 305 -36.28 -1.78 -14.64
N LEU A 306 -36.54 -0.89 -13.68
CA LEU A 306 -36.47 0.56 -13.86
C LEU A 306 -35.03 1.02 -14.15
N ALA A 307 -34.05 0.46 -13.46
CA ALA A 307 -32.62 0.72 -13.69
C ALA A 307 -32.18 0.25 -15.07
N THR A 308 -32.62 -0.95 -15.48
CA THR A 308 -32.31 -1.50 -16.81
C THR A 308 -32.93 -0.66 -17.92
N SER A 309 -34.17 -0.19 -17.76
CA SER A 309 -34.83 0.66 -18.78
C SER A 309 -34.23 2.05 -18.91
N LEU A 310 -33.60 2.56 -17.83
CA LEU A 310 -32.99 3.89 -17.80
C LEU A 310 -31.47 3.86 -18.00
N HIS A 311 -30.89 2.66 -18.18
CA HIS A 311 -29.44 2.45 -18.17
C HIS A 311 -28.75 3.13 -16.96
N ALA A 312 -29.42 3.06 -15.81
CA ALA A 312 -29.10 3.82 -14.61
C ALA A 312 -28.36 2.97 -13.57
N HIS A 313 -27.36 3.55 -12.90
CA HIS A 313 -26.80 2.96 -11.69
C HIS A 313 -27.85 2.96 -10.58
N TRP A 314 -27.93 1.86 -9.84
CA TRP A 314 -28.95 1.68 -8.81
C TRP A 314 -28.37 1.15 -7.51
N ILE A 315 -28.86 1.71 -6.42
CA ILE A 315 -28.38 1.46 -5.06
C ILE A 315 -29.57 0.98 -4.24
N VAL A 316 -29.40 -0.08 -3.45
CA VAL A 316 -30.39 -0.55 -2.48
C VAL A 316 -29.92 -0.21 -1.06
N ALA A 317 -30.67 0.65 -0.38
CA ALA A 317 -30.37 1.13 0.96
C ALA A 317 -31.33 0.56 2.01
N TYR A 318 -30.76 0.11 3.13
CA TYR A 318 -31.49 -0.18 4.35
C TYR A 318 -31.04 0.79 5.45
N VAL A 319 -31.99 1.44 6.13
CA VAL A 319 -31.66 2.35 7.24
C VAL A 319 -31.94 1.68 8.57
N GLU A 320 -30.88 1.45 9.35
CA GLU A 320 -30.96 0.99 10.73
C GLU A 320 -31.30 2.13 11.68
N THR A 321 -32.52 2.12 12.19
CA THR A 321 -32.93 2.97 13.31
C THR A 321 -32.79 2.23 14.64
N PRO A 322 -32.67 2.93 15.78
CA PRO A 322 -32.58 2.30 17.11
C PRO A 322 -33.74 1.35 17.46
N GLU A 323 -34.92 1.55 16.84
CA GLU A 323 -36.07 0.65 16.98
C GLU A 323 -35.92 -0.62 16.13
N LEU A 324 -35.43 -0.49 14.89
CA LEU A 324 -35.20 -1.61 13.98
C LEU A 324 -34.04 -2.50 14.45
N GLN A 325 -33.04 -1.92 15.12
CA GLN A 325 -31.96 -2.68 15.78
C GLN A 325 -32.46 -3.61 16.89
N ARG A 326 -33.63 -3.34 17.48
CA ARG A 326 -34.24 -4.16 18.54
C ARG A 326 -35.11 -5.29 18.01
N LEU A 327 -35.25 -5.43 16.69
CA LEU A 327 -36.07 -6.49 16.09
C LEU A 327 -35.48 -7.90 16.35
N PRO A 328 -36.34 -8.94 16.41
CA PRO A 328 -35.90 -10.33 16.48
C PRO A 328 -34.93 -10.66 15.34
N ALA A 329 -33.96 -11.54 15.59
CA ALA A 329 -32.93 -11.91 14.62
C ALA A 329 -33.52 -12.35 13.27
N GLU A 330 -34.61 -13.13 13.29
CA GLU A 330 -35.29 -13.63 12.08
C GLU A 330 -35.73 -12.53 11.10
N ARG A 331 -36.21 -11.38 11.60
CA ARG A 331 -36.61 -10.25 10.73
C ARG A 331 -35.43 -9.44 10.22
N ARG A 332 -34.31 -9.45 10.93
CA ARG A 332 -33.07 -8.85 10.44
C ARG A 332 -32.46 -9.71 9.33
N ASP A 333 -32.47 -11.02 9.50
CA ASP A 333 -32.02 -11.99 8.49
C ASP A 333 -32.81 -11.88 7.18
N GLU A 334 -34.11 -11.57 7.25
CA GLU A 334 -34.95 -11.31 6.08
C GLU A 334 -34.44 -10.09 5.28
N VAL A 335 -34.15 -8.97 5.93
CA VAL A 335 -33.61 -7.77 5.27
C VAL A 335 -32.26 -8.06 4.60
N LEU A 336 -31.39 -8.83 5.27
CA LEU A 336 -30.09 -9.20 4.73
C LEU A 336 -30.18 -10.11 3.52
N ARG A 337 -31.15 -11.03 3.52
CA ARG A 337 -31.45 -11.85 2.35
C ARG A 337 -31.84 -10.97 1.16
N VAL A 338 -32.65 -9.94 1.39
CA VAL A 338 -33.05 -9.00 0.33
C VAL A 338 -31.88 -8.15 -0.16
N LEU A 339 -30.99 -7.70 0.72
CA LEU A 339 -29.76 -6.99 0.32
C LEU A 339 -28.87 -7.89 -0.54
N ARG A 340 -28.58 -9.13 -0.11
CA ARG A 340 -27.81 -10.09 -0.92
C ARG A 340 -28.48 -10.37 -2.27
N PHE A 341 -29.80 -10.51 -2.29
CA PHE A 341 -30.55 -10.67 -3.54
C PHE A 341 -30.43 -9.46 -4.46
N ALA A 342 -30.37 -8.23 -3.91
CA ALA A 342 -30.12 -7.03 -4.71
C ALA A 342 -28.71 -7.00 -5.29
N GLU A 343 -27.71 -7.38 -4.50
CA GLU A 343 -26.31 -7.48 -4.92
C GLU A 343 -26.13 -8.50 -6.06
N GLN A 344 -26.77 -9.67 -5.95
CA GLN A 344 -26.81 -10.68 -7.03
C GLN A 344 -27.44 -10.16 -8.33
N LEU A 345 -28.33 -9.16 -8.26
CA LEU A 345 -28.93 -8.52 -9.43
C LEU A 345 -28.08 -7.34 -9.97
N GLY A 346 -26.91 -7.09 -9.38
CA GLY A 346 -25.97 -6.03 -9.73
C GLY A 346 -26.34 -4.66 -9.15
N ALA A 347 -26.95 -4.62 -7.95
CA ALA A 347 -27.13 -3.37 -7.21
C ALA A 347 -25.96 -3.12 -6.26
N GLU A 348 -25.56 -1.86 -6.10
CA GLU A 348 -24.76 -1.45 -4.93
C GLU A 348 -25.66 -1.53 -3.70
N THR A 349 -25.23 -2.16 -2.60
CA THR A 349 -26.05 -2.27 -1.39
C THR A 349 -25.42 -1.51 -0.23
N VAL A 350 -26.23 -0.77 0.52
CA VAL A 350 -25.75 0.08 1.62
C VAL A 350 -26.64 -0.07 2.84
N THR A 351 -26.02 -0.11 4.02
CA THR A 351 -26.73 -0.03 5.31
C THR A 351 -26.37 1.28 5.99
N LEU A 352 -27.34 2.18 6.07
CA LEU A 352 -27.22 3.47 6.75
C LEU A 352 -27.61 3.31 8.22
N SER A 353 -27.06 4.13 9.11
CA SER A 353 -27.38 4.08 10.55
C SER A 353 -27.67 5.49 11.05
N GLY A 354 -28.90 5.73 11.49
CA GLY A 354 -29.33 7.05 11.91
C GLY A 354 -30.61 7.01 12.76
N PRO A 355 -30.83 8.00 13.62
CA PRO A 355 -32.05 8.08 14.43
C PRO A 355 -33.30 8.38 13.60
N ASP A 356 -33.16 9.09 12.49
CA ASP A 356 -34.25 9.49 11.58
C ASP A 356 -34.00 8.92 10.18
N MET A 357 -34.91 8.05 9.73
CA MET A 357 -34.81 7.38 8.43
C MET A 357 -34.88 8.36 7.26
N SER A 358 -35.69 9.41 7.35
CA SER A 358 -35.96 10.32 6.22
C SER A 358 -34.76 11.20 5.94
N LYS A 359 -34.17 11.76 7.00
CA LYS A 359 -32.96 12.60 6.92
C LYS A 359 -31.77 11.82 6.39
N GLU A 360 -31.61 10.58 6.81
CA GLU A 360 -30.49 9.74 6.36
C GLU A 360 -30.63 9.34 4.90
N ILE A 361 -31.84 9.03 4.44
CA ILE A 361 -32.12 8.76 3.02
C ILE A 361 -31.84 10.01 2.19
N LEU A 362 -32.25 11.21 2.62
CA LEU A 362 -32.02 12.45 1.89
C LEU A 362 -30.55 12.86 1.88
N GLY A 363 -29.87 12.76 3.02
CA GLY A 363 -28.44 13.03 3.12
C GLY A 363 -27.63 12.12 2.20
N PHE A 364 -27.95 10.82 2.20
CA PHE A 364 -27.32 9.85 1.32
C PHE A 364 -27.69 10.07 -0.16
N ALA A 365 -28.95 10.40 -0.46
CA ALA A 365 -29.39 10.69 -1.82
C ALA A 365 -28.64 11.91 -2.39
N LYS A 366 -28.44 12.95 -1.58
CA LYS A 366 -27.66 14.14 -1.97
C LYS A 366 -26.19 13.81 -2.17
N SER A 367 -25.55 13.09 -1.25
CA SER A 367 -24.11 12.77 -1.37
C SER A 367 -23.79 11.84 -2.54
N ARG A 368 -24.75 11.01 -2.96
CA ARG A 368 -24.60 10.09 -4.11
C ARG A 368 -25.24 10.60 -5.40
N ASN A 369 -25.68 11.86 -5.46
CA ASN A 369 -26.35 12.45 -6.63
C ASN A 369 -27.51 11.59 -7.16
N VAL A 370 -28.35 11.08 -6.24
CA VAL A 370 -29.51 10.26 -6.58
C VAL A 370 -30.60 11.14 -7.19
N THR A 371 -31.02 10.79 -8.41
CA THR A 371 -32.08 11.49 -9.15
C THR A 371 -33.48 10.92 -8.92
N LYS A 372 -33.57 9.64 -8.52
CA LYS A 372 -34.84 8.92 -8.32
C LYS A 372 -34.79 8.06 -7.05
N ILE A 373 -35.80 8.17 -6.18
CA ILE A 373 -35.94 7.34 -4.98
C ILE A 373 -37.14 6.42 -5.13
N VAL A 374 -36.97 5.12 -4.91
CA VAL A 374 -38.00 4.09 -5.00
C VAL A 374 -38.33 3.58 -3.59
N LEU A 375 -39.59 3.69 -3.20
CA LEU A 375 -40.10 3.31 -1.87
C LEU A 375 -41.37 2.47 -1.98
N GLY A 376 -41.61 1.62 -0.98
CA GLY A 376 -42.89 0.93 -0.81
C GLY A 376 -43.97 1.86 -0.28
N LYS A 377 -45.21 1.74 -0.80
CA LYS A 377 -46.35 2.49 -0.27
C LYS A 377 -46.55 2.18 1.22
N PRO A 378 -46.68 3.20 2.09
CA PRO A 378 -46.84 2.96 3.53
C PRO A 378 -48.13 2.20 3.83
N GLY A 379 -48.05 1.15 4.65
CA GLY A 379 -49.18 0.28 4.99
C GLY A 379 -50.14 0.83 6.06
N ARG A 380 -49.87 2.01 6.65
CA ARG A 380 -50.69 2.58 7.74
C ARG A 380 -51.85 3.40 7.17
N ARG A 381 -53.09 3.14 7.64
CA ARG A 381 -54.32 3.87 7.27
C ARG A 381 -54.91 4.64 8.46
N GLY A 382 -55.57 5.78 8.18
CA GLY A 382 -56.38 6.54 9.13
C GLY A 382 -55.59 7.45 10.11
N TRP A 383 -56.18 7.72 11.28
CA TRP A 383 -55.65 8.60 12.34
C TRP A 383 -54.20 8.32 12.75
N LYS A 384 -53.75 7.06 12.67
CA LYS A 384 -52.35 6.67 12.93
C LYS A 384 -51.33 7.30 11.96
N ARG A 385 -51.74 7.73 10.77
CA ARG A 385 -50.88 8.51 9.84
C ARG A 385 -50.73 9.95 10.29
N TRP A 386 -51.78 10.53 10.87
CA TRP A 386 -51.82 11.93 11.31
C TRP A 386 -50.98 12.17 12.57
N VAL A 387 -50.91 11.19 13.48
CA VAL A 387 -50.21 11.33 14.77
C VAL A 387 -48.70 10.99 14.70
N LEU A 388 -48.29 10.09 13.80
CA LEU A 388 -46.92 9.53 13.78
C LEU A 388 -46.10 9.91 12.52
N GLY A 389 -46.70 10.61 11.56
CA GLY A 389 -46.07 10.91 10.27
C GLY A 389 -45.76 9.67 9.41
N SER A 390 -45.25 9.90 8.20
CA SER A 390 -44.71 8.85 7.33
C SER A 390 -43.39 9.30 6.73
N VAL A 391 -42.40 8.40 6.70
CA VAL A 391 -41.11 8.62 6.01
C VAL A 391 -41.34 9.09 4.56
N VAL A 392 -42.38 8.58 3.90
CA VAL A 392 -42.77 9.01 2.56
C VAL A 392 -43.31 10.44 2.52
N ASP A 393 -44.07 10.86 3.52
CA ASP A 393 -44.64 12.22 3.59
C ASP A 393 -43.51 13.25 3.81
N THR A 394 -42.52 12.93 4.64
CA THR A 394 -41.33 13.77 4.84
C THR A 394 -40.45 13.83 3.58
N LEU A 395 -40.22 12.68 2.93
CA LEU A 395 -39.43 12.64 1.69
C LEU A 395 -40.10 13.43 0.56
N ILE A 396 -41.43 13.35 0.39
CA ILE A 396 -42.14 14.16 -0.61
C ILE A 396 -42.01 15.67 -0.31
N THR A 397 -41.97 16.06 0.96
CA THR A 397 -41.90 17.47 1.36
C THR A 397 -40.50 18.04 1.24
N GLU A 398 -39.46 17.26 1.57
CA GLU A 398 -38.07 17.73 1.66
C GLU A 398 -37.19 17.37 0.44
N ALA A 399 -37.60 16.43 -0.40
CA ALA A 399 -36.86 16.02 -1.60
C ALA A 399 -37.10 16.98 -2.78
N HIS A 400 -36.58 18.20 -2.69
CA HIS A 400 -36.54 19.11 -3.84
C HIS A 400 -35.55 18.56 -4.90
N ASN A 401 -35.97 18.51 -6.17
CA ASN A 401 -35.21 18.02 -7.33
C ASN A 401 -34.92 16.49 -7.40
N ILE A 402 -35.60 15.66 -6.60
CA ILE A 402 -35.48 14.19 -6.65
C ILE A 402 -36.86 13.56 -6.89
N ASN A 403 -36.97 12.69 -7.90
CA ASN A 403 -38.24 12.03 -8.22
C ASN A 403 -38.51 10.85 -7.28
N VAL A 404 -39.65 10.86 -6.58
CA VAL A 404 -40.03 9.78 -5.65
C VAL A 404 -41.05 8.84 -6.28
N TYR A 405 -40.69 7.57 -6.46
CA TYR A 405 -41.53 6.50 -7.00
C TYR A 405 -42.07 5.62 -5.88
N LEU A 406 -43.40 5.49 -5.82
CA LEU A 406 -44.10 4.68 -4.83
C LEU A 406 -44.67 3.40 -5.46
N LEU A 407 -44.16 2.26 -5.04
CA LEU A 407 -44.68 0.96 -5.45
C LEU A 407 -45.85 0.54 -4.53
N GLY A 408 -47.06 0.49 -5.10
CA GLY A 408 -48.26 0.04 -4.42
C GLY A 408 -48.30 -1.48 -4.25
N SER A 409 -48.70 -1.97 -3.07
CA SER A 409 -49.02 -3.39 -2.85
C SER A 409 -50.24 -3.80 -3.71
N PRO A 410 -50.36 -5.04 -4.21
CA PRO A 410 -51.56 -5.49 -4.91
C PRO A 410 -52.77 -5.30 -4.00
N ARG A 411 -53.88 -4.84 -4.56
CA ARG A 411 -55.15 -4.68 -3.86
C ARG A 411 -55.91 -6.00 -4.01
N GLY A 412 -55.96 -6.79 -2.92
CA GLY A 412 -56.84 -7.95 -2.81
C GLY A 412 -56.29 -9.25 -3.39
N GLU A 413 -55.60 -10.02 -2.56
CA GLU A 413 -56.09 -11.36 -2.26
C GLU A 413 -56.12 -11.44 -0.75
N ASP A 414 -57.28 -11.84 -0.23
CA ASP A 414 -57.43 -12.26 1.15
C ASP A 414 -56.39 -13.34 1.43
N LEU A 415 -55.27 -12.95 2.04
CA LEU A 415 -54.68 -13.79 3.06
C LEU A 415 -55.67 -13.79 4.22
N THR A 416 -56.79 -14.51 4.04
CA THR A 416 -57.32 -15.35 5.10
C THR A 416 -56.11 -15.88 5.81
N GLU A 417 -56.02 -15.57 7.09
CA GLU A 417 -55.12 -16.22 8.02
C GLU A 417 -55.16 -17.73 7.74
N GLN A 418 -54.23 -18.22 6.92
CA GLN A 418 -53.82 -19.61 6.95
C GLN A 418 -53.06 -19.75 8.26
N LYS A 419 -53.88 -19.85 9.31
CA LYS A 419 -53.58 -20.46 10.58
C LYS A 419 -52.95 -21.81 10.22
N LYS A 420 -51.62 -21.87 10.25
CA LYS A 420 -50.88 -23.12 10.06
C LYS A 420 -51.55 -24.18 10.95
N PRO A 421 -51.79 -25.41 10.44
CA PRO A 421 -52.42 -26.46 11.23
C PRO A 421 -51.60 -26.70 12.48
N LYS A 422 -52.31 -26.77 13.61
CA LYS A 422 -51.76 -27.12 14.92
C LYS A 422 -51.49 -28.63 14.88
N GLU A 423 -50.28 -29.02 14.52
CA GLU A 423 -49.84 -30.41 14.67
C GLU A 423 -49.79 -30.78 16.17
N MET A 424 -50.41 -31.92 16.48
CA MET A 424 -50.40 -32.60 17.78
C MET A 424 -49.24 -33.62 17.86
N PRO A 425 -48.93 -34.17 19.05
CA PRO A 425 -47.57 -34.30 19.55
C PRO A 425 -46.91 -35.65 19.26
N GLY A 426 -45.64 -35.62 18.86
CA GLY A 426 -44.84 -36.84 18.77
C GLY A 426 -43.44 -36.64 18.20
N ALA A 427 -42.54 -36.02 18.97
CA ALA A 427 -41.10 -36.35 19.01
C ALA A 427 -40.36 -35.30 19.84
N LYS A 428 -39.89 -35.73 21.02
CA LYS A 428 -38.99 -34.98 21.89
C LYS A 428 -37.67 -34.74 21.16
N VAL A 429 -37.43 -33.51 20.71
CA VAL A 429 -36.07 -33.01 20.48
C VAL A 429 -35.94 -31.67 21.20
N LEU A 430 -34.97 -31.65 22.11
CA LEU A 430 -34.67 -30.60 23.09
C LEU A 430 -34.56 -29.21 22.43
N ARG A 431 -35.60 -28.40 22.55
CA ARG A 431 -35.54 -26.95 22.33
C ARG A 431 -35.69 -26.24 23.67
N SER A 432 -34.56 -25.89 24.26
CA SER A 432 -34.46 -24.90 25.32
C SER A 432 -34.74 -23.51 24.75
N GLY A 433 -35.56 -22.72 25.44
CA GLY A 433 -35.74 -21.28 25.16
C GLY A 433 -37.16 -20.80 24.89
N TYR A 434 -38.15 -21.18 25.71
CA TYR A 434 -39.50 -20.58 25.69
C TYR A 434 -39.49 -19.08 26.13
N PRO A 435 -40.37 -18.22 25.58
CA PRO A 435 -40.43 -16.77 25.79
C PRO A 435 -41.08 -16.33 27.13
N TRP A 436 -41.01 -17.12 28.20
CA TRP A 436 -41.54 -16.76 29.53
C TRP A 436 -40.68 -15.74 30.31
N GLY A 437 -39.42 -15.53 29.90
CA GLY A 437 -38.51 -14.60 30.58
C GLY A 437 -38.83 -13.10 30.37
N ARG A 438 -39.45 -12.72 29.25
CA ARG A 438 -39.77 -11.31 28.95
C ARG A 438 -40.98 -10.79 29.74
N ALA A 439 -41.99 -11.62 29.95
CA ALA A 439 -43.13 -11.28 30.80
C ALA A 439 -42.67 -11.15 32.26
N LYS A 440 -41.95 -12.13 32.81
CA LYS A 440 -41.46 -12.11 34.20
C LYS A 440 -40.61 -10.87 34.52
N ARG A 441 -39.73 -10.45 33.60
CA ARG A 441 -38.87 -9.27 33.78
C ARG A 441 -39.64 -7.94 33.69
N ARG A 442 -40.71 -7.86 32.90
CA ARG A 442 -41.59 -6.67 32.85
C ARG A 442 -42.36 -6.49 34.14
N TRP A 443 -42.92 -7.58 34.69
CA TRP A 443 -43.63 -7.56 35.95
C TRP A 443 -42.70 -7.23 37.13
N LEU A 444 -41.46 -7.72 37.10
CA LEU A 444 -40.44 -7.35 38.08
C LEU A 444 -40.11 -5.85 38.06
N ASN A 445 -39.98 -5.27 36.86
CA ASN A 445 -39.71 -3.83 36.71
C ASN A 445 -40.89 -2.98 37.20
N TRP A 446 -42.13 -3.43 37.03
CA TRP A 446 -43.32 -2.77 37.59
C TRP A 446 -43.36 -2.87 39.11
N GLY A 447 -42.98 -4.02 39.68
CA GLY A 447 -42.83 -4.17 41.12
C GLY A 447 -41.83 -3.20 41.73
N TRP A 448 -40.67 -2.99 41.08
CA TRP A 448 -39.69 -1.99 41.51
C TRP A 448 -40.19 -0.56 41.40
N ALA A 449 -41.00 -0.23 40.39
CA ALA A 449 -41.60 1.09 40.25
C ALA A 449 -42.55 1.42 41.41
N VAL A 450 -43.38 0.46 41.82
CA VAL A 450 -44.27 0.59 42.98
C VAL A 450 -43.46 0.68 44.28
N ALA A 451 -42.49 -0.21 44.48
CA ALA A 451 -41.62 -0.20 45.66
C ALA A 451 -40.87 1.13 45.82
N MET A 452 -40.36 1.70 44.73
CA MET A 452 -39.69 3.00 44.75
C MET A 452 -40.66 4.15 45.08
N THR A 453 -41.88 4.09 44.57
CA THR A 453 -42.92 5.09 44.89
C THR A 453 -43.29 5.02 46.37
N VAL A 454 -43.44 3.81 46.93
CA VAL A 454 -43.67 3.63 48.37
C VAL A 454 -42.50 4.17 49.19
N CYS A 455 -41.27 3.85 48.81
CA CYS A 455 -40.06 4.33 49.49
C CYS A 455 -39.98 5.86 49.50
N THR A 456 -40.17 6.50 48.34
CA THR A 456 -40.18 7.98 48.23
C THR A 456 -41.33 8.61 49.01
N SER A 457 -42.51 7.98 49.03
CA SER A 457 -43.65 8.42 49.83
C SER A 457 -43.36 8.32 51.34
N SER A 458 -42.70 7.25 51.80
CA SER A 458 -42.30 7.10 53.21
C SER A 458 -41.29 8.16 53.65
N VAL A 459 -40.31 8.46 52.78
CA VAL A 459 -39.33 9.54 53.04
C VAL A 459 -40.03 10.90 53.06
N ALA A 460 -40.92 11.17 52.09
CA ALA A 460 -41.70 12.40 52.05
C ALA A 460 -42.61 12.55 53.29
N TRP A 461 -43.20 11.46 53.77
CA TRP A 461 -44.02 11.45 54.98
C TRP A 461 -43.20 11.76 56.24
N LEU A 462 -41.98 11.22 56.35
CA LEU A 462 -41.07 11.55 57.46
C LEU A 462 -40.62 13.02 57.45
N MET A 463 -40.54 13.63 56.26
CA MET A 463 -40.22 15.04 56.08
C MET A 463 -41.44 15.96 56.25
N SER A 464 -42.65 15.40 56.14
CA SER A 464 -43.89 16.17 56.26
C SER A 464 -44.04 16.74 57.67
N GLY A 465 -44.39 18.03 57.74
CA GLY A 465 -44.46 18.81 58.99
C GLY A 465 -43.24 19.67 59.30
N LYS A 466 -42.09 19.46 58.63
CA LYS A 466 -40.87 20.31 58.79
C LYS A 466 -40.49 21.10 57.54
N PHE A 467 -41.03 20.73 56.38
CA PHE A 467 -40.67 21.32 55.09
C PHE A 467 -41.91 21.65 54.28
N GLU A 468 -41.79 22.64 53.39
CA GLU A 468 -42.84 23.02 52.45
C GLU A 468 -43.16 21.90 51.44
N PRO A 469 -44.42 21.79 50.96
CA PRO A 469 -44.83 20.79 49.98
C PRO A 469 -43.98 20.77 48.69
N ALA A 470 -43.43 21.93 48.30
CA ALA A 470 -42.55 22.05 47.14
C ALA A 470 -41.25 21.21 47.27
N ASN A 471 -40.71 21.05 48.48
CA ASN A 471 -39.50 20.25 48.70
C ASN A 471 -39.80 18.74 48.64
N LEU A 472 -41.03 18.33 48.97
CA LEU A 472 -41.45 16.93 48.86
C LEU A 472 -41.51 16.47 47.40
N VAL A 473 -41.91 17.36 46.48
CA VAL A 473 -41.90 17.11 45.02
C VAL A 473 -40.51 16.73 44.52
N MET A 474 -39.44 17.34 45.06
CA MET A 474 -38.06 17.03 44.65
C MET A 474 -37.66 15.59 45.02
N VAL A 475 -38.15 15.06 46.15
CA VAL A 475 -37.89 13.67 46.58
C VAL A 475 -38.52 12.68 45.62
N TYR A 476 -39.74 12.95 45.15
CA TYR A 476 -40.40 12.15 44.12
C TYR A 476 -39.66 12.21 42.78
N LEU A 477 -39.24 13.41 42.34
CA LEU A 477 -38.44 13.57 41.14
C LEU A 477 -37.12 12.78 41.22
N LEU A 478 -36.44 12.78 42.37
CA LEU A 478 -35.23 12.00 42.59
C LEU A 478 -35.49 10.49 42.43
N GLY A 479 -36.64 10.00 42.92
CA GLY A 479 -37.05 8.61 42.71
C GLY A 479 -37.31 8.26 41.25
N VAL A 480 -37.93 9.17 40.50
CA VAL A 480 -38.13 9.02 39.05
C VAL A 480 -36.80 8.98 38.29
N VAL A 481 -35.83 9.83 38.66
CA VAL A 481 -34.46 9.83 38.10
C VAL A 481 -33.77 8.49 38.35
N PHE A 482 -33.80 7.98 39.59
CA PHE A 482 -33.19 6.71 39.94
C PHE A 482 -33.78 5.54 39.13
N MET A 483 -35.10 5.51 38.98
CA MET A 483 -35.79 4.50 38.17
C MET A 483 -35.45 4.62 36.68
N ALA A 484 -35.31 5.84 36.16
CA ALA A 484 -34.88 6.10 34.78
C ALA A 484 -33.48 5.55 34.53
N ALA A 485 -32.54 5.81 35.45
CA ALA A 485 -31.16 5.36 35.36
C ALA A 485 -31.04 3.83 35.40
N ARG A 486 -31.72 3.17 36.36
CA ARG A 486 -31.51 1.74 36.62
C ARG A 486 -32.38 0.82 35.77
N PHE A 487 -33.67 1.14 35.61
CA PHE A 487 -34.69 0.23 35.05
C PHE A 487 -35.26 0.68 33.68
N GLY A 488 -34.93 1.90 33.22
CA GLY A 488 -35.26 2.39 31.88
C GLY A 488 -36.63 3.06 31.76
N ARG A 489 -36.98 3.50 30.54
CA ARG A 489 -38.14 4.37 30.26
C ARG A 489 -39.47 3.82 30.77
N GLU A 490 -39.79 2.55 30.49
CA GLU A 490 -41.11 1.97 30.85
C GLU A 490 -41.37 2.01 32.36
N ALA A 491 -40.36 1.74 33.19
CA ALA A 491 -40.50 1.76 34.65
C ALA A 491 -40.54 3.20 35.20
N SER A 492 -39.73 4.11 34.66
CA SER A 492 -39.66 5.50 35.09
C SER A 492 -40.94 6.29 34.77
N VAL A 493 -41.55 6.07 33.60
CA VAL A 493 -42.85 6.68 33.27
C VAL A 493 -43.91 6.21 34.27
N LEU A 494 -43.97 4.92 34.56
CA LEU A 494 -44.90 4.38 35.57
C LEU A 494 -44.65 4.98 36.96
N THR A 495 -43.38 5.07 37.40
CA THR A 495 -43.01 5.72 38.66
C THR A 495 -43.42 7.19 38.70
N SER A 496 -43.27 7.94 37.61
CA SER A 496 -43.69 9.36 37.57
C SER A 496 -45.19 9.53 37.74
N VAL A 497 -46.01 8.70 37.09
CA VAL A 497 -47.47 8.72 37.23
C VAL A 497 -47.89 8.31 38.64
N LEU A 498 -47.29 7.24 39.18
CA LEU A 498 -47.57 6.78 40.54
C LEU A 498 -47.13 7.81 41.59
N SER A 499 -46.04 8.54 41.34
CA SER A 499 -45.52 9.59 42.23
C SER A 499 -46.44 10.83 42.24
N VAL A 500 -46.99 11.23 41.09
CA VAL A 500 -48.03 12.28 41.03
C VAL A 500 -49.27 11.85 41.82
N ALA A 501 -49.76 10.63 41.58
CA ALA A 501 -50.95 10.12 42.27
C ALA A 501 -50.74 9.96 43.78
N ALA A 502 -49.57 9.46 44.21
CA ALA A 502 -49.22 9.33 45.62
C ALA A 502 -49.06 10.68 46.31
N PHE A 503 -48.47 11.66 45.63
CA PHE A 503 -48.30 13.01 46.16
C PHE A 503 -49.63 13.73 46.35
N ASP A 504 -50.53 13.66 45.36
CA ASP A 504 -51.89 14.21 45.44
C ASP A 504 -52.68 13.60 46.61
N PHE A 505 -52.70 12.27 46.69
CA PHE A 505 -53.47 11.56 47.71
C PHE A 505 -52.96 11.77 49.15
N LEU A 506 -51.66 11.95 49.37
CA LEU A 506 -51.06 11.97 50.71
C LEU A 506 -50.75 13.37 51.25
N PHE A 507 -50.45 14.35 50.39
CA PHE A 507 -49.87 15.63 50.83
C PHE A 507 -50.64 16.87 50.36
N VAL A 508 -51.62 16.73 49.46
CA VAL A 508 -52.45 17.85 48.99
C VAL A 508 -53.76 17.89 49.78
N ASN A 509 -54.18 19.08 50.21
CA ASN A 509 -55.37 19.26 51.05
C ASN A 509 -56.62 19.42 50.16
N PRO A 510 -57.75 18.72 50.41
CA PRO A 510 -57.99 17.68 51.42
C PRO A 510 -57.17 16.39 51.21
N VAL A 511 -56.46 15.96 52.26
CA VAL A 511 -55.66 14.72 52.23
C VAL A 511 -56.57 13.49 52.15
N HIS A 512 -56.05 12.41 51.58
CA HIS A 512 -56.76 11.13 51.35
C HIS A 512 -57.92 11.21 50.35
N THR A 513 -57.94 12.22 49.49
CA THR A 513 -58.85 12.32 48.35
C THR A 513 -58.11 12.88 47.13
N PHE A 514 -58.59 12.56 45.93
CA PHE A 514 -58.09 13.13 44.67
C PHE A 514 -58.82 14.44 44.30
N ALA A 515 -59.48 15.07 45.28
CA ALA A 515 -60.26 16.29 45.09
C ALA A 515 -59.34 17.51 45.20
N VAL A 516 -58.82 17.97 44.07
CA VAL A 516 -57.92 19.14 43.99
C VAL A 516 -58.73 20.42 44.20
N ALA A 517 -58.67 21.00 45.40
CA ALA A 517 -59.36 22.26 45.72
C ALA A 517 -58.60 23.51 45.26
N ASP A 518 -57.28 23.40 45.07
CA ASP A 518 -56.39 24.51 44.72
C ASP A 518 -55.69 24.26 43.37
N VAL A 519 -55.92 25.19 42.43
CA VAL A 519 -55.39 25.16 41.06
C VAL A 519 -53.85 25.22 41.03
N GLN A 520 -53.21 25.73 42.08
CA GLN A 520 -51.74 25.79 42.17
C GLN A 520 -51.09 24.39 42.17
N TYR A 521 -51.74 23.38 42.76
CA TYR A 521 -51.22 22.01 42.75
C TYR A 521 -51.36 21.34 41.38
N LEU A 522 -52.39 21.69 40.61
CA LEU A 522 -52.57 21.20 39.24
C LEU A 522 -51.36 21.57 38.36
N VAL A 523 -50.87 22.81 38.47
CA VAL A 523 -49.66 23.27 37.77
C VAL A 523 -48.44 22.45 38.20
N THR A 524 -48.32 22.18 39.50
CA THR A 524 -47.22 21.39 40.06
C THR A 524 -47.22 19.95 39.55
N PHE A 525 -48.38 19.31 39.42
CA PHE A 525 -48.50 17.94 38.87
C PHE A 525 -48.09 17.88 37.40
N VAL A 526 -48.54 18.85 36.60
CA VAL A 526 -48.19 18.93 35.17
C VAL A 526 -46.69 19.13 35.01
N ILE A 527 -46.10 20.06 35.76
CA ILE A 527 -44.65 20.33 35.71
C ILE A 527 -43.86 19.11 36.20
N MET A 528 -44.25 18.49 37.32
CA MET A 528 -43.57 17.31 37.85
C MET A 528 -43.61 16.13 36.86
N LEU A 529 -44.77 15.88 36.25
CA LEU A 529 -44.91 14.83 35.24
C LEU A 529 -44.04 15.15 34.01
N LEU A 530 -44.06 16.40 33.52
CA LEU A 530 -43.29 16.82 32.35
C LEU A 530 -41.78 16.73 32.61
N VAL A 531 -41.30 17.21 33.76
CA VAL A 531 -39.90 17.07 34.19
C VAL A 531 -39.51 15.61 34.32
N GLY A 532 -40.36 14.78 34.94
CA GLY A 532 -40.14 13.33 35.04
C GLY A 532 -40.04 12.64 33.67
N LEU A 533 -40.88 13.01 32.71
CA LEU A 533 -40.86 12.50 31.34
C LEU A 533 -39.61 12.97 30.57
N ILE A 534 -39.20 14.23 30.72
CA ILE A 534 -37.96 14.76 30.11
C ILE A 534 -36.74 14.01 30.65
N ILE A 535 -36.64 13.87 31.97
CA ILE A 535 -35.55 13.12 32.63
C ILE A 535 -35.55 11.68 32.12
N SER A 536 -36.71 11.03 32.08
CA SER A 536 -36.86 9.66 31.56
C SER A 536 -36.37 9.54 30.11
N HIS A 537 -36.70 10.51 29.26
CA HIS A 537 -36.27 10.55 27.87
C HIS A 537 -34.76 10.75 27.72
N LEU A 538 -34.19 11.75 28.42
CA LEU A 538 -32.77 12.07 28.38
C LEU A 538 -31.92 10.89 28.88
N THR A 539 -32.25 10.34 30.05
CA THR A 539 -31.52 9.21 30.64
C THR A 539 -31.63 7.95 29.79
N SER A 540 -32.80 7.69 29.18
CA SER A 540 -32.97 6.54 28.28
C SER A 540 -32.16 6.69 26.99
N ASN A 541 -32.05 7.89 26.44
CA ASN A 541 -31.25 8.16 25.24
C ASN A 541 -29.74 8.04 25.54
N MET A 542 -29.26 8.63 26.64
CA MET A 542 -27.88 8.51 27.09
C MET A 542 -27.46 7.05 27.27
N ARG A 543 -28.31 6.21 27.88
CA ARG A 543 -28.01 4.77 28.04
C ARG A 543 -27.95 4.01 26.72
N SER A 544 -28.76 4.40 25.74
CA SER A 544 -28.73 3.81 24.40
C SER A 544 -27.44 4.20 23.68
N GLN A 545 -27.03 5.46 23.77
CA GLN A 545 -25.78 5.96 23.20
C GLN A 545 -24.55 5.32 23.85
N ALA A 546 -24.51 5.20 25.19
CA ALA A 546 -23.40 4.57 25.90
C ALA A 546 -23.17 3.10 25.51
N LYS A 547 -24.25 2.34 25.28
CA LYS A 547 -24.14 0.94 24.79
C LYS A 547 -23.59 0.86 23.37
N VAL A 548 -24.05 1.74 22.48
CA VAL A 548 -23.55 1.80 21.09
C VAL A 548 -22.08 2.22 21.07
N ALA A 549 -21.69 3.20 21.90
CA ALA A 549 -20.30 3.65 22.07
C ALA A 549 -19.40 2.52 22.57
N SER A 550 -19.80 1.79 23.61
CA SER A 550 -19.01 0.66 24.14
C SER A 550 -18.82 -0.47 23.11
N HIS A 551 -19.82 -0.74 22.26
CA HIS A 551 -19.68 -1.69 21.16
C HIS A 551 -18.76 -1.19 20.03
N ARG A 552 -18.63 0.13 19.84
CA ARG A 552 -17.66 0.71 18.90
C ARG A 552 -16.24 0.63 19.45
N GLU A 553 -16.06 0.99 20.72
CA GLU A 553 -14.78 0.91 21.42
C GLU A 553 -14.20 -0.52 21.41
N ARG A 554 -15.02 -1.52 21.77
CA ARG A 554 -14.57 -2.92 21.75
C ARG A 554 -14.12 -3.37 20.35
N ARG A 555 -14.79 -2.92 19.29
CA ARG A 555 -14.40 -3.23 17.89
C ARG A 555 -13.07 -2.60 17.52
N ALA A 556 -12.87 -1.33 17.87
CA ALA A 556 -11.62 -0.63 17.62
C ALA A 556 -10.45 -1.32 18.33
N ASN A 557 -10.62 -1.71 19.60
CA ASN A 557 -9.57 -2.39 20.37
C ASN A 557 -9.18 -3.76 19.78
N VAL A 558 -10.15 -4.52 19.28
CA VAL A 558 -9.91 -5.83 18.64
C VAL A 558 -9.14 -5.68 17.33
N LEU A 559 -9.53 -4.72 16.48
CA LEU A 559 -8.82 -4.43 15.24
C LEU A 559 -7.42 -3.86 15.49
N TYR A 560 -7.28 -3.01 16.49
CA TYR A 560 -5.99 -2.45 16.90
C TYR A 560 -5.04 -3.55 17.37
N ALA A 561 -5.48 -4.45 18.25
CA ALA A 561 -4.66 -5.55 18.74
C ALA A 561 -4.21 -6.51 17.60
N LEU A 562 -5.09 -6.82 16.65
CA LEU A 562 -4.72 -7.60 15.47
C LEU A 562 -3.65 -6.87 14.64
N SER A 563 -3.88 -5.59 14.34
CA SER A 563 -2.97 -4.79 13.52
C SER A 563 -1.60 -4.63 14.16
N GLU A 564 -1.53 -4.46 15.48
CA GLU A 564 -0.29 -4.35 16.25
C GLU A 564 0.52 -5.65 16.19
N ASP A 565 -0.12 -6.80 16.45
CA ASP A 565 0.55 -8.10 16.39
C ASP A 565 1.02 -8.43 14.95
N LEU A 566 0.18 -8.15 13.94
CA LEU A 566 0.53 -8.34 12.53
C LEU A 566 1.71 -7.44 12.11
N ALA A 567 1.80 -6.21 12.64
CA ALA A 567 2.89 -5.30 12.32
C ALA A 567 4.25 -5.85 12.74
N ALA A 568 4.32 -6.57 13.87
CA ALA A 568 5.55 -7.18 14.40
C ALA A 568 5.98 -8.48 13.69
N SER A 569 5.12 -9.05 12.83
CA SER A 569 5.41 -10.30 12.13
C SER A 569 6.47 -10.13 11.03
N ARG A 570 7.38 -11.11 10.94
CA ARG A 570 8.47 -11.14 9.95
C ARG A 570 8.39 -12.29 8.96
N THR A 571 7.59 -13.31 9.27
CA THR A 571 7.43 -14.51 8.45
C THR A 571 5.95 -14.76 8.15
N VAL A 572 5.68 -15.42 7.03
CA VAL A 572 4.31 -15.84 6.67
C VAL A 572 3.74 -16.79 7.73
N ALA A 573 4.58 -17.67 8.28
CA ALA A 573 4.20 -18.61 9.35
C ALA A 573 3.77 -17.88 10.64
N ASP A 574 4.53 -16.88 11.07
CA ASP A 574 4.18 -16.08 12.26
C ASP A 574 2.88 -15.32 12.04
N THR A 575 2.70 -14.74 10.84
CA THR A 575 1.50 -14.02 10.44
C THR A 575 0.27 -14.93 10.49
N ALA A 576 0.38 -16.15 9.93
CA ALA A 576 -0.69 -17.13 9.93
C ALA A 576 -1.07 -17.59 11.36
N ARG A 577 -0.09 -17.74 12.25
CA ARG A 577 -0.32 -18.10 13.66
C ARG A 577 -1.04 -17.00 14.43
N ILE A 578 -0.64 -15.74 14.22
CA ILE A 578 -1.29 -14.57 14.82
C ILE A 578 -2.74 -14.46 14.33
N ALA A 579 -2.95 -14.59 13.01
CA ALA A 579 -4.26 -14.59 12.39
C ALA A 579 -5.20 -15.66 12.98
N ALA A 580 -4.73 -16.91 13.06
CA ALA A 580 -5.53 -18.01 13.59
C ALA A 580 -5.98 -17.78 15.05
N ARG A 581 -5.09 -17.22 15.88
CA ARG A 581 -5.39 -16.90 17.29
C ARG A 581 -6.47 -15.82 17.43
N HIS A 582 -6.33 -14.71 16.70
CA HIS A 582 -7.30 -13.60 16.76
C HIS A 582 -8.66 -14.00 16.17
N ILE A 583 -8.66 -14.76 15.07
CA ILE A 583 -9.89 -15.29 14.47
C ILE A 583 -10.60 -16.24 15.45
N GLN A 584 -9.86 -17.12 16.11
CA GLN A 584 -10.43 -17.98 17.13
C GLN A 584 -10.99 -17.18 18.31
N GLY A 585 -10.29 -16.16 18.80
CA GLY A 585 -10.71 -15.35 19.93
C GLY A 585 -12.06 -14.63 19.71
N GLU A 586 -12.31 -14.13 18.50
CA GLU A 586 -13.52 -13.38 18.19
C GLU A 586 -14.68 -14.23 17.66
N PHE A 587 -14.40 -15.15 16.73
CA PHE A 587 -15.41 -15.94 16.03
C PHE A 587 -15.66 -17.31 16.67
N GLY A 588 -14.69 -17.82 17.43
CA GLY A 588 -14.72 -19.14 18.04
C GLY A 588 -14.60 -20.28 17.01
N GLY A 589 -13.94 -21.38 17.40
CA GLY A 589 -13.72 -22.53 16.53
C GLY A 589 -12.27 -22.65 16.05
N ALA A 590 -12.07 -23.36 14.94
CA ALA A 590 -10.73 -23.61 14.38
C ALA A 590 -10.60 -22.95 13.01
N SER A 591 -9.42 -22.41 12.71
CA SER A 591 -9.16 -21.77 11.41
C SER A 591 -7.80 -22.19 10.87
N VAL A 592 -7.61 -22.16 9.55
CA VAL A 592 -6.30 -22.38 8.92
C VAL A 592 -6.16 -21.47 7.71
N LEU A 593 -4.98 -20.91 7.53
CA LEU A 593 -4.62 -20.17 6.32
C LEU A 593 -3.84 -21.12 5.41
N LEU A 594 -4.29 -21.24 4.17
CA LEU A 594 -3.69 -22.09 3.16
C LEU A 594 -3.08 -21.22 2.06
N PHE A 595 -1.90 -21.61 1.60
CA PHE A 595 -1.15 -20.88 0.59
C PHE A 595 -0.85 -21.79 -0.61
N PRO A 596 -0.77 -21.22 -1.82
CA PRO A 596 -0.34 -21.97 -2.99
C PRO A 596 1.16 -22.28 -2.91
N THR A 597 1.55 -23.43 -3.45
CA THR A 597 2.94 -23.73 -3.84
C THR A 597 3.31 -23.00 -5.13
N ASP A 598 4.58 -23.09 -5.55
CA ASP A 598 5.06 -22.52 -6.82
C ASP A 598 4.25 -23.05 -8.03
N ASP A 599 3.74 -24.29 -7.95
CA ASP A 599 2.85 -24.90 -8.97
C ASP A 599 1.37 -24.46 -8.84
N SER A 600 1.08 -23.41 -8.08
CA SER A 600 -0.29 -22.88 -7.85
C SER A 600 -1.27 -23.86 -7.19
N ARG A 601 -0.76 -24.86 -6.44
CA ARG A 601 -1.60 -25.81 -5.70
C ARG A 601 -1.70 -25.44 -4.23
N ILE A 602 -2.92 -25.39 -3.72
CA ILE A 602 -3.17 -25.16 -2.30
C ILE A 602 -2.77 -26.40 -1.50
N VAL A 603 -1.84 -26.20 -0.55
CA VAL A 603 -1.36 -27.23 0.37
C VAL A 603 -1.52 -26.79 1.81
N TYR A 604 -1.49 -27.76 2.74
CA TYR A 604 -1.35 -27.43 4.15
C TYR A 604 0.03 -26.83 4.44
N PRO A 605 0.12 -25.89 5.40
CA PRO A 605 1.39 -25.45 5.91
C PRO A 605 2.24 -26.63 6.39
N LEU A 606 3.54 -26.62 6.08
CA LEU A 606 4.50 -27.65 6.51
C LEU A 606 4.86 -27.52 8.00
N ASP A 607 4.61 -26.36 8.60
CA ASP A 607 4.88 -26.09 10.01
C ASP A 607 4.00 -26.91 10.96
N PRO A 608 4.51 -27.27 12.16
CA PRO A 608 3.74 -28.04 13.13
C PRO A 608 2.43 -27.32 13.50
N PRO A 609 1.28 -28.01 13.43
CA PRO A 609 -0.02 -27.37 13.59
C PRO A 609 -0.23 -26.91 15.04
N VAL A 610 -0.48 -25.61 15.22
CA VAL A 610 -0.89 -25.06 16.52
C VAL A 610 -2.26 -25.60 16.95
N PRO A 611 -2.59 -25.64 18.26
CA PRO A 611 -3.86 -26.17 18.77
C PRO A 611 -5.12 -25.53 18.15
N GLU A 612 -5.01 -24.26 17.75
CA GLU A 612 -6.10 -23.47 17.17
C GLU A 612 -6.32 -23.72 15.67
N SER A 613 -5.39 -24.44 15.02
CA SER A 613 -5.41 -24.69 13.58
C SER A 613 -6.39 -25.78 13.19
N LEU A 614 -7.15 -25.54 12.13
CA LEU A 614 -8.02 -26.55 11.53
C LEU A 614 -7.21 -27.60 10.76
N ARG A 615 -7.43 -28.89 11.07
CA ARG A 615 -6.62 -30.01 10.55
C ARG A 615 -7.28 -30.81 9.40
N ASP A 616 -8.60 -30.70 9.26
CA ASP A 616 -9.39 -31.49 8.31
C ASP A 616 -10.32 -30.61 7.47
N CYS A 617 -9.75 -29.85 6.53
CA CYS A 617 -10.47 -29.13 5.49
C CYS A 617 -10.28 -29.74 4.11
N ASP A 618 -11.30 -29.57 3.27
CA ASP A 618 -11.31 -30.05 1.90
C ASP A 618 -10.45 -29.13 1.02
N LEU A 619 -9.27 -29.61 0.65
CA LEU A 619 -8.32 -28.86 -0.18
C LEU A 619 -8.87 -28.62 -1.59
N SER A 620 -9.79 -29.44 -2.10
CA SER A 620 -10.39 -29.23 -3.42
C SER A 620 -11.31 -28.01 -3.41
N VAL A 621 -12.04 -27.80 -2.31
CA VAL A 621 -12.85 -26.59 -2.10
C VAL A 621 -11.94 -25.38 -1.92
N ALA A 622 -10.85 -25.51 -1.17
CA ALA A 622 -9.87 -24.44 -1.04
C ALA A 622 -9.23 -24.06 -2.39
N GLN A 623 -8.85 -25.03 -3.21
CA GLN A 623 -8.34 -24.79 -4.56
C GLN A 623 -9.37 -24.05 -5.41
N TRP A 624 -10.64 -24.48 -5.39
CA TRP A 624 -11.70 -23.81 -6.14
C TRP A 624 -11.85 -22.33 -5.73
N VAL A 625 -11.80 -22.04 -4.42
CA VAL A 625 -11.85 -20.66 -3.89
C VAL A 625 -10.64 -19.84 -4.32
N PHE A 626 -9.45 -20.45 -4.35
CA PHE A 626 -8.23 -19.82 -4.84
C PHE A 626 -8.34 -19.44 -6.32
N ASP A 627 -8.81 -20.38 -7.15
CA ASP A 627 -8.92 -20.19 -8.60
C ASP A 627 -10.00 -19.18 -9.02
N HIS A 628 -11.12 -19.12 -8.27
CA HIS A 628 -12.29 -18.31 -8.64
C HIS A 628 -12.44 -17.02 -7.83
N GLY A 629 -11.69 -16.85 -6.73
CA GLY A 629 -11.79 -15.68 -5.85
C GLY A 629 -13.14 -15.48 -5.18
N GLN A 630 -13.93 -16.56 -5.04
CA GLN A 630 -15.27 -16.53 -4.47
C GLN A 630 -15.35 -17.37 -3.19
N MET A 631 -16.12 -16.91 -2.21
CA MET A 631 -16.37 -17.68 -0.98
C MET A 631 -17.14 -18.97 -1.28
N ALA A 632 -16.78 -20.05 -0.60
CA ALA A 632 -17.47 -21.34 -0.71
C ALA A 632 -17.61 -22.03 0.65
N GLY A 633 -18.38 -23.12 0.69
CA GLY A 633 -18.53 -23.98 1.85
C GLY A 633 -19.77 -23.71 2.68
N GLN A 634 -19.72 -24.13 3.94
CA GLN A 634 -20.89 -24.22 4.81
C GLN A 634 -21.64 -22.88 4.95
N GLY A 635 -22.93 -22.84 4.61
CA GLY A 635 -23.75 -21.63 4.73
C GLY A 635 -23.59 -20.63 3.58
N THR A 636 -22.89 -20.99 2.50
CA THR A 636 -22.86 -20.24 1.24
C THR A 636 -23.71 -20.92 0.15
N ASP A 637 -23.93 -20.24 -0.97
CA ASP A 637 -24.62 -20.79 -2.15
C ASP A 637 -23.70 -21.70 -2.99
N THR A 638 -22.39 -21.69 -2.72
CA THR A 638 -21.36 -22.37 -3.51
C THR A 638 -20.70 -23.49 -2.69
N LEU A 639 -20.82 -24.74 -3.16
CA LEU A 639 -20.29 -25.93 -2.46
C LEU A 639 -20.73 -26.04 -0.98
N PRO A 640 -22.04 -25.94 -0.66
CA PRO A 640 -22.54 -25.86 0.73
C PRO A 640 -22.28 -27.12 1.58
N GLY A 641 -21.94 -28.24 0.96
CA GLY A 641 -21.68 -29.52 1.61
C GLY A 641 -20.35 -29.59 2.38
N ALA A 642 -19.46 -28.61 2.22
CA ALA A 642 -18.19 -28.59 2.93
C ALA A 642 -18.38 -28.34 4.44
N GLY A 643 -17.54 -28.95 5.28
CA GLY A 643 -17.62 -28.84 6.76
C GLY A 643 -17.01 -27.57 7.36
N ALA A 644 -16.72 -26.56 6.54
CA ALA A 644 -16.16 -25.27 6.93
C ALA A 644 -16.51 -24.20 5.89
N VAL A 645 -16.27 -22.93 6.21
CA VAL A 645 -16.41 -21.80 5.28
C VAL A 645 -15.03 -21.39 4.79
N PHE A 646 -14.91 -21.15 3.49
CA PHE A 646 -13.66 -20.84 2.80
C PHE A 646 -13.74 -19.42 2.25
N PHE A 647 -12.78 -18.58 2.65
CA PHE A 647 -12.72 -17.18 2.25
C PHE A 647 -11.45 -16.92 1.43
N PRO A 648 -11.57 -16.28 0.26
CA PRO A 648 -10.40 -15.89 -0.52
C PRO A 648 -9.65 -14.76 0.19
N MET A 649 -8.34 -14.89 0.31
CA MET A 649 -7.46 -13.81 0.76
C MET A 649 -6.93 -13.11 -0.49
N SER A 650 -7.52 -11.96 -0.82
CA SER A 650 -7.16 -11.21 -2.03
C SER A 650 -6.10 -10.15 -1.70
N GLY A 651 -4.96 -10.22 -2.40
CA GLY A 651 -3.92 -9.19 -2.42
C GLY A 651 -4.05 -8.30 -3.65
N PHE A 652 -3.03 -7.49 -3.94
CA PHE A 652 -3.05 -6.59 -5.10
C PHE A 652 -2.96 -7.36 -6.44
N ARG A 653 -2.24 -8.49 -6.46
CA ARG A 653 -2.02 -9.33 -7.66
C ARG A 653 -3.04 -10.45 -7.86
N GLY A 654 -4.11 -10.48 -7.06
CA GLY A 654 -5.12 -11.54 -7.08
C GLY A 654 -5.20 -12.31 -5.76
N VAL A 655 -5.76 -13.51 -5.79
CA VAL A 655 -5.91 -14.34 -4.59
C VAL A 655 -4.54 -14.90 -4.20
N ILE A 656 -4.08 -14.59 -2.98
CA ILE A 656 -2.76 -15.02 -2.48
C ILE A 656 -2.84 -16.26 -1.58
N GLY A 657 -4.05 -16.64 -1.16
CA GLY A 657 -4.32 -17.80 -0.32
C GLY A 657 -5.78 -17.89 0.10
N VAL A 658 -6.10 -18.87 0.93
CA VAL A 658 -7.47 -19.16 1.38
C VAL A 658 -7.51 -19.29 2.89
N LEU A 659 -8.39 -18.53 3.53
CA LEU A 659 -8.72 -18.68 4.94
C LEU A 659 -9.87 -19.68 5.07
N VAL A 660 -9.65 -20.76 5.83
CA VAL A 660 -10.69 -21.73 6.16
C VAL A 660 -11.10 -21.54 7.60
N LEU A 661 -12.40 -21.39 7.85
CA LEU A 661 -12.97 -21.18 9.17
C LEU A 661 -14.06 -22.21 9.47
N ARG A 662 -13.84 -23.00 10.52
CA ARG A 662 -14.87 -23.82 11.16
C ARG A 662 -15.37 -23.11 12.41
N ALA A 663 -16.39 -22.29 12.24
CA ALA A 663 -16.91 -21.48 13.33
C ALA A 663 -17.75 -22.29 14.32
N ALA A 664 -17.63 -21.99 15.62
CA ALA A 664 -18.45 -22.60 16.66
C ALA A 664 -19.96 -22.26 16.49
N ASN A 665 -20.26 -21.08 15.94
CA ASN A 665 -21.61 -20.68 15.58
C ASN A 665 -21.63 -20.04 14.20
N LEU A 666 -21.91 -20.86 13.18
CA LEU A 666 -21.94 -20.44 11.78
C LEU A 666 -22.84 -19.21 11.54
N ARG A 667 -23.98 -19.13 12.24
CA ARG A 667 -24.91 -17.99 12.11
C ARG A 667 -24.28 -16.67 12.53
N ARG A 668 -23.35 -16.69 13.49
CA ARG A 668 -22.67 -15.49 13.97
C ARG A 668 -21.71 -14.92 12.92
N VAL A 669 -21.02 -15.78 12.17
CA VAL A 669 -20.10 -15.36 11.09
C VAL A 669 -20.83 -14.61 9.98
N PHE A 670 -22.05 -15.03 9.65
CA PHE A 670 -22.84 -14.41 8.58
C PHE A 670 -23.67 -13.18 9.03
N LEU A 671 -23.59 -12.77 10.31
CA LEU A 671 -24.16 -11.49 10.75
C LEU A 671 -23.38 -10.34 10.10
N PRO A 672 -24.02 -9.27 9.59
CA PRO A 672 -23.35 -8.24 8.78
C PRO A 672 -22.22 -7.52 9.50
N GLU A 673 -22.41 -7.26 10.80
CA GLU A 673 -21.38 -6.59 11.61
C GLU A 673 -20.17 -7.50 11.84
N GLN A 674 -20.39 -8.79 12.03
CA GLN A 674 -19.33 -9.78 12.25
C GLN A 674 -18.66 -10.15 10.93
N ARG A 675 -19.42 -10.22 9.84
CA ARG A 675 -18.93 -10.44 8.49
C ARG A 675 -18.00 -9.31 8.05
N ARG A 676 -18.42 -8.05 8.24
CA ARG A 676 -17.56 -6.88 7.96
C ARG A 676 -16.27 -6.91 8.78
N LEU A 677 -16.34 -7.26 10.06
CA LEU A 677 -15.14 -7.41 10.90
C LEU A 677 -14.22 -8.51 10.37
N LEU A 678 -14.77 -9.67 9.98
CA LEU A 678 -14.01 -10.77 9.40
C LEU A 678 -13.37 -10.39 8.06
N ASP A 679 -14.08 -9.65 7.21
CA ASP A 679 -13.54 -9.14 5.95
C ASP A 679 -12.37 -8.18 6.19
N THR A 680 -12.49 -7.28 7.19
CA THR A 680 -11.37 -6.42 7.59
C THR A 680 -10.17 -7.24 8.09
N PHE A 681 -10.40 -8.28 8.88
CA PHE A 681 -9.33 -9.20 9.31
C PHE A 681 -8.65 -9.85 8.11
N ILE A 682 -9.43 -10.44 7.20
CA ILE A 682 -8.92 -11.11 5.98
C ILE A 682 -8.07 -10.14 5.16
N SER A 683 -8.54 -8.92 4.93
CA SER A 683 -7.81 -7.91 4.17
C SER A 683 -6.50 -7.49 4.85
N GLN A 684 -6.50 -7.25 6.16
CA GLN A 684 -5.29 -6.89 6.90
C GLN A 684 -4.27 -8.03 6.90
N ILE A 685 -4.73 -9.26 7.13
CA ILE A 685 -3.90 -10.47 7.09
C ILE A 685 -3.28 -10.64 5.70
N ALA A 686 -4.08 -10.49 4.64
CA ALA A 686 -3.61 -10.63 3.26
C ALA A 686 -2.52 -9.59 2.93
N GLN A 687 -2.75 -8.32 3.29
CA GLN A 687 -1.78 -7.24 3.09
C GLN A 687 -0.48 -7.49 3.86
N THR A 688 -0.55 -7.96 5.11
CA THR A 688 0.64 -8.29 5.89
C THR A 688 1.44 -9.42 5.24
N ILE A 689 0.78 -10.48 4.75
CA ILE A 689 1.43 -11.60 4.08
C ILE A 689 2.12 -11.16 2.79
N GLU A 690 1.45 -10.34 1.98
CA GLU A 690 2.02 -9.80 0.74
C GLU A 690 3.24 -8.91 1.03
N ARG A 691 3.15 -8.04 2.03
CA ARG A 691 4.29 -7.22 2.51
C ARG A 691 5.48 -8.09 2.94
N VAL A 692 5.23 -9.15 3.70
CA VAL A 692 6.29 -10.06 4.18
C VAL A 692 6.93 -10.81 3.02
N ARG A 693 6.16 -11.30 2.05
CA ARG A 693 6.70 -11.97 0.85
C ARG A 693 7.53 -11.03 -0.01
N LEU A 694 7.03 -9.81 -0.28
CA LEU A 694 7.75 -8.80 -1.05
C LEU A 694 9.06 -8.38 -0.36
N ALA A 695 9.06 -8.29 0.97
CA ALA A 695 10.27 -8.00 1.73
C ALA A 695 11.31 -9.13 1.60
N ASP A 696 10.88 -10.39 1.65
CA ASP A 696 11.78 -11.55 1.47
C ASP A 696 12.34 -11.61 0.04
N GLU A 697 11.50 -11.42 -0.98
CA GLU A 697 11.92 -11.35 -2.40
C GLU A 697 12.93 -10.22 -2.64
N ALA A 698 12.69 -9.04 -2.06
CA ALA A 698 13.60 -7.90 -2.15
C ALA A 698 14.94 -8.19 -1.47
N GLN A 699 14.92 -8.80 -0.28
CA GLN A 699 16.14 -9.20 0.42
C GLN A 699 16.96 -10.22 -0.39
N GLN A 700 16.31 -11.23 -0.97
CA GLN A 700 16.99 -12.22 -1.81
C GLN A 700 17.58 -11.60 -3.08
N THR A 701 16.85 -10.67 -3.70
CA THR A 701 17.31 -9.96 -4.89
C THR A 701 18.51 -9.07 -4.58
N GLN A 702 18.48 -8.37 -3.45
CA GLN A 702 19.61 -7.55 -2.98
C GLN A 702 20.87 -8.40 -2.76
N LEU A 703 20.75 -9.54 -2.08
CA LEU A 703 21.87 -10.45 -1.86
C LEU A 703 22.45 -10.99 -3.18
N ARG A 704 21.60 -11.25 -4.18
CA ARG A 704 22.06 -11.66 -5.52
C ARG A 704 22.79 -10.52 -6.24
N MET A 705 22.25 -9.30 -6.21
CA MET A 705 22.86 -8.13 -6.84
C MET A 705 24.21 -7.79 -6.22
N GLU A 706 24.35 -7.87 -4.90
CA GLU A 706 25.63 -7.69 -4.20
C GLU A 706 26.65 -8.75 -4.65
N SER A 707 26.23 -10.01 -4.72
CA SER A 707 27.08 -11.11 -5.21
C SER A 707 27.54 -10.90 -6.66
N GLU A 708 26.64 -10.48 -7.56
CA GLU A 708 26.98 -10.18 -8.95
C GLU A 708 27.89 -8.97 -9.10
N THR A 709 27.65 -7.91 -8.31
CA THR A 709 28.48 -6.70 -8.33
C THR A 709 29.90 -6.99 -7.86
N LEU A 710 30.05 -7.78 -6.80
CA LEU A 710 31.33 -8.27 -6.33
C LEU A 710 32.02 -9.09 -7.42
N ARG A 711 31.32 -10.07 -8.02
CA ARG A 711 31.85 -10.91 -9.10
C ARG A 711 32.35 -10.08 -10.29
N ASN A 712 31.59 -9.10 -10.74
CA ASN A 712 31.97 -8.25 -11.86
C ASN A 712 33.16 -7.34 -11.55
N SER A 713 33.20 -6.77 -10.34
CA SER A 713 34.34 -5.96 -9.88
C SER A 713 35.63 -6.77 -9.85
N LEU A 714 35.55 -8.03 -9.37
CA LEU A 714 36.68 -8.97 -9.35
C LEU A 714 37.18 -9.30 -10.75
N LEU A 715 36.28 -9.64 -11.68
CA LEU A 715 36.65 -9.95 -13.07
C LEU A 715 37.29 -8.75 -13.78
N SER A 716 36.81 -7.54 -13.51
CA SER A 716 37.38 -6.31 -14.06
C SER A 716 38.80 -6.06 -13.55
N ALA A 717 39.05 -6.24 -12.26
CA ALA A 717 40.38 -6.09 -11.67
C ALA A 717 41.39 -7.10 -12.23
N ILE A 718 41.00 -8.39 -12.31
CA ILE A 718 41.84 -9.46 -12.88
C ILE A 718 42.18 -9.15 -14.35
N SER A 719 41.20 -8.69 -15.13
CA SER A 719 41.41 -8.37 -16.55
C SER A 719 42.39 -7.21 -16.74
N HIS A 720 42.35 -6.19 -15.87
CA HIS A 720 43.27 -5.07 -15.91
C HIS A 720 44.71 -5.51 -15.60
N ASP A 721 44.88 -6.31 -14.56
CA ASP A 721 46.19 -6.73 -14.06
C ASP A 721 46.88 -7.76 -14.97
N LEU A 722 46.11 -8.51 -15.77
CA LEU A 722 46.65 -9.36 -16.85
C LEU A 722 46.99 -8.58 -18.12
N ARG A 723 46.25 -7.51 -18.43
CA ARG A 723 46.46 -6.72 -19.66
C ARG A 723 47.79 -5.97 -19.66
N THR A 724 48.22 -5.48 -18.50
CA THR A 724 49.46 -4.72 -18.34
C THR A 724 50.72 -5.53 -18.68
N PRO A 725 50.98 -6.72 -18.08
CA PRO A 725 52.12 -7.55 -18.46
C PRO A 725 52.02 -8.04 -19.91
N LEU A 726 50.81 -8.37 -20.38
CA LEU A 726 50.58 -8.80 -21.76
C LEU A 726 50.94 -7.71 -22.77
N ALA A 727 50.58 -6.45 -22.52
CA ALA A 727 50.96 -5.33 -23.37
C ALA A 727 52.47 -5.13 -23.44
N SER A 728 53.19 -5.31 -22.32
CA SER A 728 54.66 -5.25 -22.26
C SER A 728 55.31 -6.37 -23.07
N ILE A 729 54.83 -7.61 -22.92
CA ILE A 729 55.30 -8.77 -23.69
C ILE A 729 55.07 -8.55 -25.18
N VAL A 730 53.86 -8.13 -25.58
CA VAL A 730 53.53 -7.90 -26.99
C VAL A 730 54.37 -6.76 -27.57
N GLY A 731 54.58 -5.67 -26.81
CA GLY A 731 55.44 -4.56 -27.21
C GLY A 731 56.88 -5.02 -27.44
N ALA A 732 57.50 -5.63 -26.43
CA ALA A 732 58.88 -6.11 -26.54
C ALA A 732 59.06 -7.17 -27.64
N ALA A 733 58.09 -8.07 -27.80
CA ALA A 733 58.10 -9.08 -28.85
C ALA A 733 57.93 -8.47 -30.25
N SER A 734 57.06 -7.47 -30.40
CA SER A 734 56.87 -6.77 -31.69
C SER A 734 58.14 -6.04 -32.11
N THR A 735 58.82 -5.35 -31.18
CA THR A 735 60.10 -4.67 -31.46
C THR A 735 61.19 -5.66 -31.88
N LEU A 736 61.28 -6.83 -31.21
CA LEU A 736 62.20 -7.90 -31.59
C LEU A 736 61.92 -8.49 -32.98
N VAL A 737 60.68 -8.45 -33.45
CA VAL A 737 60.28 -9.03 -34.75
C VAL A 737 60.37 -8.00 -35.88
N GLU A 738 59.94 -6.76 -35.65
CA GLU A 738 59.82 -5.71 -36.67
C GLU A 738 61.12 -4.92 -36.86
N GLU A 739 61.91 -4.72 -35.80
CA GLU A 739 63.12 -3.90 -35.82
C GLU A 739 64.42 -4.72 -35.64
N ASP A 740 64.36 -6.05 -35.84
CA ASP A 740 65.48 -6.98 -35.55
C ASP A 740 66.82 -6.59 -36.19
N ALA A 741 66.77 -6.01 -37.39
CA ALA A 741 67.96 -5.58 -38.13
C ALA A 741 68.62 -4.30 -37.57
N GLN A 742 67.92 -3.55 -36.71
CA GLN A 742 68.39 -2.28 -36.13
C GLN A 742 68.77 -2.41 -34.64
N LEU A 743 68.40 -3.52 -34.00
CA LEU A 743 68.68 -3.76 -32.58
C LEU A 743 70.12 -4.16 -32.33
N THR A 744 70.74 -3.57 -31.31
CA THR A 744 72.06 -4.01 -30.87
C THR A 744 71.93 -5.31 -30.04
N PRO A 745 72.99 -6.13 -29.95
CA PRO A 745 72.99 -7.33 -29.10
C PRO A 745 72.52 -7.12 -27.65
N PRO A 746 72.90 -6.03 -26.94
CA PRO A 746 72.36 -5.76 -25.60
C PRO A 746 70.87 -5.41 -25.60
N ASP A 747 70.37 -4.63 -26.56
CA ASP A 747 68.94 -4.28 -26.65
C ASP A 747 68.08 -5.52 -26.89
N ARG A 748 68.56 -6.45 -27.73
CA ARG A 748 67.89 -7.74 -27.97
C ARG A 748 67.80 -8.58 -26.70
N GLN A 749 68.85 -8.57 -25.88
CA GLN A 749 68.88 -9.27 -24.62
C GLN A 749 67.93 -8.63 -23.60
N GLU A 750 67.87 -7.30 -23.54
CA GLU A 750 66.97 -6.55 -22.65
C GLU A 750 65.48 -6.80 -22.98
N LEU A 751 65.11 -6.75 -24.26
CA LEU A 751 63.75 -7.05 -24.72
C LEU A 751 63.36 -8.51 -24.45
N SER A 752 64.30 -9.45 -24.65
CA SER A 752 64.08 -10.87 -24.35
C SER A 752 63.89 -11.14 -22.86
N LEU A 753 64.68 -10.46 -22.01
CA LEU A 753 64.53 -10.51 -20.56
C LEU A 753 63.20 -9.91 -20.11
N THR A 754 62.77 -8.80 -20.71
CA THR A 754 61.48 -8.16 -20.43
C THR A 754 60.31 -9.11 -20.71
N ILE A 755 60.34 -9.83 -21.84
CA ILE A 755 59.32 -10.85 -22.16
C ILE A 755 59.33 -11.97 -21.12
N TYR A 756 60.52 -12.48 -20.77
CA TYR A 756 60.68 -13.57 -19.84
C TYR A 756 60.17 -13.21 -18.43
N ASP A 757 60.54 -12.05 -17.92
CA ASP A 757 60.15 -11.58 -16.60
C ASP A 757 58.64 -11.31 -16.51
N GLU A 758 58.04 -10.66 -17.51
CA GLU A 758 56.60 -10.41 -17.54
C GLU A 758 55.78 -11.71 -17.75
N ALA A 759 56.31 -12.70 -18.49
CA ALA A 759 55.67 -14.01 -18.64
C ALA A 759 55.68 -14.83 -17.33
N LEU A 760 56.83 -14.85 -16.64
CA LEU A 760 56.94 -15.44 -15.31
C LEU A 760 55.98 -14.77 -14.32
N ARG A 761 55.90 -13.45 -14.37
CA ARG A 761 55.00 -12.67 -13.51
C ARG A 761 53.53 -12.99 -13.78
N MET A 762 53.13 -13.13 -15.03
CA MET A 762 51.77 -13.53 -15.41
C MET A 762 51.45 -14.96 -14.95
N SER A 763 52.40 -15.88 -15.06
CA SER A 763 52.28 -17.26 -14.56
C SER A 763 52.05 -17.28 -13.03
N ASN A 764 52.84 -16.51 -12.29
CA ASN A 764 52.68 -16.37 -10.84
C ASN A 764 51.32 -15.77 -10.47
N LEU A 765 50.84 -14.77 -11.23
CA LEU A 765 49.51 -14.20 -11.03
C LEU A 765 48.40 -15.22 -11.27
N ALA A 766 48.48 -16.01 -12.33
CA ALA A 766 47.51 -17.05 -12.64
C ALA A 766 47.47 -18.15 -11.54
N ASN A 767 48.64 -18.58 -11.08
CA ASN A 767 48.74 -19.56 -9.98
C ASN A 767 48.15 -19.01 -8.68
N ASN A 768 48.44 -17.76 -8.32
CA ASN A 768 47.87 -17.12 -7.13
C ASN A 768 46.32 -17.02 -7.19
N ILE A 769 45.75 -16.76 -8.37
CA ILE A 769 44.29 -16.74 -8.56
C ILE A 769 43.70 -18.15 -8.42
N LEU A 770 44.37 -19.17 -8.97
CA LEU A 770 43.95 -20.57 -8.86
C LEU A 770 44.02 -21.09 -7.43
N ASP A 771 45.09 -20.76 -6.70
CA ASP A 771 45.27 -21.11 -5.29
C ASP A 771 44.16 -20.47 -4.44
N MET A 772 43.85 -19.19 -4.68
CA MET A 772 42.75 -18.49 -4.02
C MET A 772 41.39 -19.14 -4.30
N ALA A 773 41.11 -19.51 -5.55
CA ALA A 773 39.86 -20.16 -5.95
C ALA A 773 39.70 -21.56 -5.30
N ARG A 774 40.80 -22.32 -5.17
CA ARG A 774 40.80 -23.64 -4.51
C ARG A 774 40.56 -23.53 -3.00
N LEU A 775 41.15 -22.52 -2.36
CA LEU A 775 40.98 -22.24 -0.93
C LEU A 775 39.56 -21.71 -0.61
N ASP A 776 39.00 -20.82 -1.42
CA ASP A 776 37.64 -20.27 -1.24
C ASP A 776 36.54 -21.34 -1.43
N ALA A 777 36.76 -22.32 -2.31
CA ALA A 777 35.81 -23.42 -2.52
C ALA A 777 35.80 -24.47 -1.40
N GLY A 778 36.67 -24.33 -0.38
CA GLY A 778 36.86 -25.33 0.67
C GLY A 778 37.40 -26.68 0.18
N GLN A 779 37.91 -26.73 -1.06
CA GLN A 779 38.35 -27.96 -1.74
C GLN A 779 39.83 -28.28 -1.53
N ALA A 780 40.60 -27.43 -0.84
CA ALA A 780 42.00 -27.68 -0.55
C ALA A 780 42.15 -28.69 0.61
N SER A 781 42.38 -29.96 0.29
CA SER A 781 42.82 -30.94 1.28
C SER A 781 44.27 -30.67 1.67
N LEU A 782 44.52 -30.29 2.93
CA LEU A 782 45.87 -30.03 3.44
C LEU A 782 46.64 -31.35 3.64
N ASN A 783 47.87 -31.43 3.13
CA ASN A 783 48.75 -32.57 3.38
C ASN A 783 49.59 -32.32 4.65
N ARG A 784 48.94 -32.43 5.82
CA ARG A 784 49.58 -32.12 7.11
C ARG A 784 50.52 -33.25 7.56
N GLN A 785 51.82 -32.97 7.66
CA GLN A 785 52.84 -33.89 8.16
C GLN A 785 53.69 -33.22 9.24
N TRP A 786 54.46 -34.01 9.99
CA TRP A 786 55.37 -33.49 11.02
C TRP A 786 56.65 -32.98 10.36
N TYR A 787 56.90 -31.67 10.50
CA TYR A 787 58.11 -31.03 10.00
C TYR A 787 58.77 -30.20 11.11
N PRO A 788 60.11 -30.17 11.18
CA PRO A 788 60.81 -29.30 12.10
C PRO A 788 60.78 -27.86 11.54
N LEU A 789 60.47 -26.89 12.42
CA LEU A 789 60.23 -25.50 12.00
C LEU A 789 61.45 -24.84 11.36
N ASP A 790 62.65 -25.18 11.82
CA ASP A 790 63.93 -24.73 11.29
C ASP A 790 64.18 -25.21 9.85
N GLU A 791 63.72 -26.41 9.47
CA GLU A 791 63.79 -26.89 8.08
C GLU A 791 62.88 -26.08 7.16
N ILE A 792 61.65 -25.77 7.59
CA ILE A 792 60.71 -24.94 6.80
C ILE A 792 61.28 -23.51 6.61
N VAL A 793 61.78 -22.90 7.68
CA VAL A 793 62.39 -21.57 7.64
C VAL A 793 63.69 -21.59 6.82
N GLY A 794 64.55 -22.59 7.03
CA GLY A 794 65.81 -22.76 6.31
C GLY A 794 65.61 -23.02 4.82
N GLY A 795 64.64 -23.85 4.46
CA GLY A 795 64.22 -24.11 3.07
C GLY A 795 63.74 -22.84 2.37
N THR A 796 62.91 -22.07 3.07
CA THR A 796 62.44 -20.75 2.59
C THR A 796 63.60 -19.78 2.35
N LEU A 797 64.51 -19.63 3.34
CA LEU A 797 65.65 -18.72 3.24
C LEU A 797 66.62 -19.12 2.12
N THR A 798 66.85 -20.42 1.93
CA THR A 798 67.68 -20.95 0.84
C THR A 798 67.08 -20.61 -0.52
N ARG A 799 65.77 -20.79 -0.67
CA ARG A 799 65.04 -20.46 -1.90
C ARG A 799 65.08 -18.97 -2.21
N MET A 800 65.00 -18.12 -1.20
CA MET A 800 65.02 -16.66 -1.33
C MET A 800 66.41 -16.03 -1.31
N HIS A 801 67.50 -16.82 -1.29
CA HIS A 801 68.88 -16.34 -1.15
C HIS A 801 69.24 -15.20 -2.12
N LYS A 802 68.77 -15.26 -3.38
CA LYS A 802 69.04 -14.20 -4.37
C LYS A 802 68.31 -12.88 -4.06
N GLN A 803 67.07 -12.94 -3.60
CA GLN A 803 66.25 -11.76 -3.27
C GLN A 803 66.66 -11.14 -1.93
N LEU A 804 67.17 -11.97 -1.01
CA LEU A 804 67.68 -11.56 0.30
C LEU A 804 69.17 -11.16 0.26
N ALA A 805 69.83 -11.28 -0.90
CA ALA A 805 71.25 -10.98 -1.05
C ALA A 805 71.57 -9.54 -0.60
N GLY A 806 72.56 -9.41 0.30
CA GLY A 806 72.98 -8.12 0.86
C GLY A 806 72.15 -7.62 2.04
N ARG A 807 71.19 -8.41 2.56
CA ARG A 807 70.41 -8.10 3.79
C ARG A 807 70.79 -9.05 4.92
N ALA A 808 70.86 -8.53 6.15
CA ALA A 808 71.02 -9.37 7.33
C ALA A 808 69.66 -9.97 7.75
N VAL A 809 69.54 -11.30 7.76
CA VAL A 809 68.33 -11.99 8.23
C VAL A 809 68.64 -12.68 9.54
N ASN A 810 68.00 -12.23 10.63
CA ASN A 810 68.20 -12.79 11.97
C ASN A 810 67.06 -13.75 12.30
N ALA A 811 67.32 -15.06 12.23
CA ALA A 811 66.36 -16.07 12.68
C ALA A 811 66.60 -16.40 14.16
N LYS A 812 65.60 -16.12 15.01
CA LYS A 812 65.55 -16.51 16.42
C LYS A 812 64.48 -17.59 16.56
N LEU A 813 64.92 -18.84 16.48
CA LEU A 813 64.08 -20.02 16.64
C LEU A 813 64.40 -20.68 18.00
N PRO A 814 63.44 -21.39 18.63
CA PRO A 814 63.71 -22.15 19.85
C PRO A 814 64.80 -23.22 19.63
N ASP A 815 65.67 -23.43 20.62
CA ASP A 815 66.77 -24.41 20.54
C ASP A 815 66.27 -25.87 20.56
N GLU A 816 65.07 -26.13 21.07
CA GLU A 816 64.41 -27.43 21.01
C GLU A 816 63.76 -27.63 19.64
N LEU A 817 64.00 -28.80 19.02
CA LEU A 817 63.43 -29.18 17.71
C LEU A 817 61.90 -29.23 17.78
N CYS A 818 61.27 -28.08 17.51
CA CYS A 818 59.82 -27.97 17.48
C CYS A 818 59.28 -28.56 16.18
N LEU A 819 58.73 -29.77 16.30
CA LEU A 819 57.96 -30.41 15.24
C LEU A 819 56.55 -29.82 15.19
N VAL A 820 56.15 -29.37 14.01
CA VAL A 820 54.84 -28.81 13.72
C VAL A 820 54.11 -29.68 12.71
N ARG A 821 52.83 -29.94 12.93
CA ARG A 821 51.99 -30.74 12.02
C ARG A 821 51.29 -29.84 11.00
N VAL A 822 51.97 -29.54 9.90
CA VAL A 822 51.53 -28.56 8.89
C VAL A 822 51.72 -29.07 7.47
N ASP A 823 51.10 -28.41 6.49
CA ASP A 823 51.48 -28.56 5.09
C ASP A 823 52.69 -27.64 4.81
N ALA A 824 53.90 -28.22 4.79
CA ALA A 824 55.14 -27.46 4.69
C ALA A 824 55.19 -26.55 3.46
N VAL A 825 54.68 -27.01 2.31
CA VAL A 825 54.71 -26.24 1.05
C VAL A 825 53.87 -24.97 1.17
N LEU A 826 52.69 -25.06 1.78
CA LEU A 826 51.81 -23.91 1.98
C LEU A 826 52.35 -22.96 3.06
N ILE A 827 52.99 -23.47 4.11
CA ILE A 827 53.63 -22.62 5.13
C ILE A 827 54.89 -21.93 4.57
N GLU A 828 55.70 -22.60 3.75
CA GLU A 828 56.78 -21.96 3.00
C GLU A 828 56.24 -20.83 2.11
N GLN A 829 55.11 -21.05 1.43
CA GLN A 829 54.46 -20.02 0.62
C GLN A 829 54.03 -18.80 1.46
N VAL A 830 53.52 -19.01 2.68
CA VAL A 830 53.23 -17.91 3.62
C VAL A 830 54.51 -17.14 3.96
N LEU A 831 55.59 -17.84 4.31
CA LEU A 831 56.86 -17.22 4.66
C LEU A 831 57.48 -16.45 3.49
N VAL A 832 57.47 -17.03 2.27
CA VAL A 832 57.92 -16.35 1.04
C VAL A 832 57.13 -15.07 0.82
N ASN A 833 55.80 -15.11 0.88
CA ASN A 833 54.96 -13.93 0.67
C ASN A 833 55.22 -12.83 1.71
N LEU A 834 55.43 -13.18 2.98
CA LEU A 834 55.73 -12.21 4.04
C LEU A 834 57.14 -11.63 3.89
N LEU A 835 58.13 -12.45 3.51
CA LEU A 835 59.51 -11.99 3.28
C LEU A 835 59.65 -11.17 2.00
N GLU A 836 58.92 -11.49 0.93
CA GLU A 836 58.86 -10.68 -0.29
C GLU A 836 58.25 -9.30 -0.01
N ASN A 837 57.18 -9.25 0.78
CA ASN A 837 56.60 -7.99 1.24
C ASN A 837 57.62 -7.19 2.08
N ALA A 838 58.29 -7.82 3.04
CA ALA A 838 59.35 -7.17 3.81
C ALA A 838 60.45 -6.63 2.89
N CYS A 839 60.88 -7.38 1.86
CA CYS A 839 61.89 -6.93 0.90
C CYS A 839 61.42 -5.74 0.07
N LYS A 840 60.16 -5.77 -0.38
CA LYS A 840 59.58 -4.77 -1.27
C LYS A 840 59.35 -3.41 -0.61
N TYR A 841 58.98 -3.40 0.67
CA TYR A 841 58.63 -2.18 1.40
C TYR A 841 59.77 -1.64 2.29
N THR A 842 60.98 -2.19 2.18
CA THR A 842 62.16 -1.72 2.91
C THR A 842 63.35 -1.45 1.99
N SER A 843 64.22 -0.53 2.41
CA SER A 843 65.43 -0.17 1.66
C SER A 843 66.42 -1.33 1.55
N ALA A 844 67.21 -1.36 0.46
CA ALA A 844 68.26 -2.36 0.28
C ALA A 844 69.25 -2.34 1.47
N GLY A 845 69.49 -3.51 2.07
CA GLY A 845 70.38 -3.69 3.24
C GLY A 845 69.70 -3.60 4.61
N SER A 846 68.40 -3.28 4.71
CA SER A 846 67.71 -3.28 6.00
C SER A 846 67.56 -4.71 6.57
N PRO A 847 67.80 -4.92 7.88
CA PRO A 847 67.67 -6.24 8.48
C PRO A 847 66.22 -6.69 8.59
N ILE A 848 65.99 -8.00 8.49
CA ILE A 848 64.70 -8.66 8.71
C ILE A 848 64.87 -9.67 9.84
N ASP A 849 63.98 -9.63 10.83
CA ASP A 849 63.99 -10.58 11.94
C ASP A 849 62.87 -11.60 11.78
N ILE A 850 63.19 -12.90 11.93
CA ILE A 850 62.22 -14.00 11.99
C ILE A 850 62.27 -14.55 13.42
N ILE A 851 61.16 -14.46 14.14
CA ILE A 851 61.08 -14.85 15.56
C ILE A 851 59.99 -15.92 15.68
N ALA A 852 60.33 -17.07 16.23
CA ALA A 852 59.37 -18.11 16.57
C ALA A 852 59.29 -18.29 18.08
N GLU A 853 58.08 -18.23 18.63
CA GLU A 853 57.78 -18.41 20.05
C GLU A 853 56.72 -19.50 20.21
N ILE A 854 56.98 -20.47 21.08
CA ILE A 854 56.04 -21.53 21.39
C ILE A 854 55.43 -21.25 22.76
N SER A 855 54.11 -21.24 22.81
CA SER A 855 53.32 -21.24 24.05
C SER A 855 52.55 -22.56 24.11
N ALA A 856 52.04 -22.95 25.29
CA ALA A 856 51.57 -24.31 25.61
C ALA A 856 50.74 -25.05 24.54
N HIS A 857 49.95 -24.34 23.70
CA HIS A 857 49.19 -24.93 22.59
C HIS A 857 49.30 -24.15 21.27
N MET A 858 50.19 -23.15 21.16
CA MET A 858 50.24 -22.25 20.00
C MET A 858 51.67 -21.89 19.64
N LEU A 859 52.03 -22.08 18.37
CA LEU A 859 53.25 -21.57 17.76
C LEU A 859 52.95 -20.19 17.16
N LYS A 860 53.69 -19.18 17.59
CA LYS A 860 53.67 -17.84 16.99
C LYS A 860 54.94 -17.63 16.18
N VAL A 861 54.79 -17.34 14.88
CA VAL A 861 55.91 -16.94 14.01
C VAL A 861 55.72 -15.48 13.63
N THR A 862 56.75 -14.66 13.82
CA THR A 862 56.73 -13.21 13.57
C THR A 862 57.85 -12.83 12.60
N ILE A 863 57.50 -12.12 11.54
CA ILE A 863 58.42 -11.52 10.57
C ILE A 863 58.38 -10.00 10.81
N ALA A 864 59.51 -9.43 11.22
CA ALA A 864 59.62 -8.02 11.55
C ALA A 864 60.62 -7.31 10.63
N ASP A 865 60.18 -6.22 10.01
CA ASP A 865 60.97 -5.40 9.11
C ASP A 865 61.33 -4.03 9.74
N ARG A 866 61.96 -3.16 8.96
CA ARG A 866 62.34 -1.78 9.35
C ARG A 866 61.76 -0.73 8.38
N GLY A 867 60.63 -1.04 7.76
CA GLY A 867 59.96 -0.21 6.77
C GLY A 867 59.17 0.97 7.34
N PRO A 868 58.32 1.60 6.52
CA PRO A 868 57.52 2.76 6.92
C PRO A 868 56.44 2.43 7.98
N GLY A 869 56.17 1.15 8.24
CA GLY A 869 55.10 0.69 9.11
C GLY A 869 53.74 0.66 8.42
N ILE A 870 52.70 0.38 9.20
CA ILE A 870 51.30 0.23 8.79
C ILE A 870 50.50 1.43 9.31
N PRO A 871 49.69 2.12 8.49
CA PRO A 871 48.81 3.18 8.98
C PRO A 871 47.80 2.67 10.02
N PRO A 872 47.49 3.47 11.06
CA PRO A 872 46.58 3.05 12.13
C PRO A 872 45.16 2.83 11.60
N GLY A 873 44.56 1.68 11.90
CA GLY A 873 43.23 1.27 11.45
C GLY A 873 43.20 0.49 10.13
N GLU A 874 44.37 0.21 9.55
CA GLU A 874 44.50 -0.60 8.33
C GLU A 874 45.03 -2.02 8.60
N GLU A 875 45.42 -2.34 9.84
CA GLU A 875 46.07 -3.60 10.21
C GLU A 875 45.26 -4.85 9.83
N GLU A 876 43.93 -4.80 9.99
CA GLU A 876 43.03 -5.90 9.60
C GLU A 876 42.71 -5.90 8.10
N LYS A 877 42.58 -4.71 7.50
CA LYS A 877 42.21 -4.53 6.08
C LYS A 877 43.32 -4.97 5.13
N LEU A 878 44.57 -4.97 5.57
CA LEU A 878 45.72 -5.47 4.81
C LEU A 878 45.55 -6.92 4.32
N PHE A 879 44.72 -7.72 5.01
CA PHE A 879 44.45 -9.10 4.64
C PHE A 879 43.18 -9.27 3.80
N ASP A 880 42.47 -8.18 3.49
CA ASP A 880 41.32 -8.21 2.59
C ASP A 880 41.78 -8.38 1.15
N LYS A 881 40.98 -9.10 0.37
CA LYS A 881 41.30 -9.42 -1.03
C LYS A 881 41.46 -8.11 -1.83
N PHE A 882 42.55 -7.99 -2.57
CA PHE A 882 42.85 -6.84 -3.45
C PHE A 882 43.07 -5.49 -2.73
N TYR A 883 43.19 -5.50 -1.41
CA TYR A 883 43.43 -4.28 -0.63
C TYR A 883 44.90 -3.83 -0.75
N ARG A 884 45.11 -2.52 -0.92
CA ARG A 884 46.43 -1.87 -0.99
C ARG A 884 46.38 -0.49 -0.34
N VAL A 885 47.35 -0.21 0.54
CA VAL A 885 47.48 1.07 1.26
C VAL A 885 47.81 2.24 0.31
N HIS A 886 48.62 2.02 -0.73
CA HIS A 886 48.99 3.05 -1.72
C HIS A 886 48.76 2.55 -3.16
N ARG A 887 47.85 3.19 -3.89
CA ARG A 887 47.52 2.87 -5.30
C ARG A 887 48.48 3.48 -6.34
N GLU A 888 49.26 4.51 -5.98
CA GLU A 888 49.98 5.37 -6.95
C GLU A 888 51.51 5.16 -7.04
N GLY A 889 52.07 4.10 -6.47
CA GLY A 889 53.51 3.79 -6.57
C GLY A 889 53.84 2.76 -7.64
N ALA A 890 55.01 2.90 -8.29
CA ALA A 890 55.60 1.97 -9.28
C ALA A 890 55.88 0.53 -8.76
N GLN A 891 55.35 0.17 -7.59
CA GLN A 891 55.57 -1.10 -6.92
C GLN A 891 54.52 -2.14 -7.29
N SER A 892 54.96 -3.06 -8.15
CA SER A 892 54.36 -4.29 -8.67
C SER A 892 53.50 -5.19 -7.75
N GLY A 893 52.16 -5.24 -7.74
CA GLY A 893 51.43 -6.29 -6.97
C GLY A 893 49.89 -6.23 -6.92
N VAL A 894 49.24 -7.39 -6.93
CA VAL A 894 47.76 -7.57 -7.06
C VAL A 894 46.98 -7.50 -5.74
N GLY A 895 47.67 -7.39 -4.59
CA GLY A 895 47.01 -7.34 -3.27
C GLY A 895 46.38 -8.68 -2.85
N LEU A 896 46.81 -9.79 -3.45
CA LEU A 896 46.34 -11.14 -3.12
C LEU A 896 47.26 -11.87 -2.13
N GLY A 897 48.55 -11.50 -2.05
CA GLY A 897 49.53 -12.26 -1.26
C GLY A 897 49.15 -12.41 0.21
N LEU A 898 48.78 -11.32 0.89
CA LEU A 898 48.37 -11.36 2.31
C LEU A 898 47.01 -12.06 2.51
N ALA A 899 46.08 -11.93 1.56
CA ALA A 899 44.81 -12.65 1.60
C ALA A 899 44.99 -14.17 1.45
N ILE A 900 45.93 -14.61 0.60
CA ILE A 900 46.34 -16.01 0.46
C ILE A 900 46.99 -16.49 1.76
N CYS A 901 47.88 -15.70 2.37
CA CYS A 901 48.47 -16.04 3.67
C CYS A 901 47.39 -16.25 4.73
N LYS A 902 46.39 -15.37 4.80
CA LYS A 902 45.25 -15.50 5.71
C LYS A 902 44.44 -16.78 5.45
N ALA A 903 44.14 -17.09 4.18
CA ALA A 903 43.41 -18.30 3.82
C ALA A 903 44.17 -19.58 4.20
N ILE A 904 45.48 -19.63 3.93
CA ILE A 904 46.34 -20.77 4.30
C ILE A 904 46.37 -20.95 5.81
N ILE A 905 46.61 -19.89 6.58
CA ILE A 905 46.70 -19.95 8.04
C ILE A 905 45.35 -20.35 8.66
N ILE A 906 44.23 -19.80 8.18
CA ILE A 906 42.88 -20.20 8.63
C ILE A 906 42.60 -21.67 8.30
N ALA A 907 42.99 -22.15 7.12
CA ALA A 907 42.84 -23.57 6.75
C ALA A 907 43.63 -24.50 7.70
N HIS A 908 44.74 -24.02 8.25
CA HIS A 908 45.52 -24.73 9.28
C HIS A 908 44.94 -24.58 10.70
N GLY A 909 43.80 -23.89 10.88
CA GLY A 909 43.19 -23.63 12.19
C GLY A 909 43.85 -22.49 12.96
N GLY A 910 44.69 -21.70 12.29
CA GLY A 910 45.47 -20.61 12.87
C GLY A 910 44.87 -19.21 12.66
N VAL A 911 45.61 -18.20 13.13
CA VAL A 911 45.26 -16.77 12.97
C VAL A 911 46.48 -16.00 12.45
N ILE A 912 46.29 -15.07 11.51
CA ILE A 912 47.33 -14.15 11.03
C ILE A 912 46.97 -12.72 11.41
N GLY A 913 47.98 -11.90 11.70
CA GLY A 913 47.80 -10.49 12.05
C GLY A 913 49.02 -9.64 11.70
N ALA A 914 48.84 -8.32 11.79
CA ALA A 914 49.88 -7.34 11.54
C ALA A 914 49.85 -6.26 12.62
N ALA A 915 51.00 -5.71 12.96
CA ALA A 915 51.13 -4.61 13.91
C ALA A 915 52.36 -3.76 13.58
N ASN A 916 52.43 -2.55 14.15
CA ASN A 916 53.64 -1.74 14.07
C ASN A 916 54.69 -2.19 15.10
N ARG A 917 55.96 -2.18 14.67
CA ARG A 917 57.10 -2.54 15.53
C ARG A 917 57.48 -1.38 16.44
N GLN A 918 57.77 -1.69 17.71
CA GLN A 918 58.36 -0.70 18.63
C GLN A 918 59.77 -0.32 18.15
N GLY A 919 59.95 0.95 17.74
CA GLY A 919 61.19 1.45 17.13
C GLY A 919 61.18 1.56 15.60
N GLY A 920 60.01 1.51 14.96
CA GLY A 920 59.84 1.68 13.51
C GLY A 920 59.88 0.36 12.73
N GLY A 921 59.06 0.28 11.67
CA GLY A 921 58.84 -0.93 10.87
C GLY A 921 57.47 -1.60 11.11
N ALA A 922 57.15 -2.59 10.29
CA ALA A 922 55.99 -3.46 10.47
C ALA A 922 56.41 -4.82 11.05
N GLN A 923 55.47 -5.46 11.76
CA GLN A 923 55.56 -6.87 12.18
C GLN A 923 54.33 -7.62 11.70
N PHE A 924 54.54 -8.68 10.93
CA PHE A 924 53.51 -9.62 10.52
C PHE A 924 53.70 -10.90 11.30
N PHE A 925 52.62 -11.43 11.88
CA PHE A 925 52.69 -12.65 12.67
C PHE A 925 51.57 -13.61 12.29
N PHE A 926 51.85 -14.90 12.42
CA PHE A 926 50.82 -15.94 12.37
C PHE A 926 50.95 -16.89 13.55
N LEU A 927 49.82 -17.46 13.92
CA LEU A 927 49.59 -18.33 15.05
C LEU A 927 49.08 -19.66 14.51
N LEU A 928 49.73 -20.77 14.86
CA LEU A 928 49.30 -22.11 14.49
C LEU A 928 49.04 -22.94 15.76
N PRO A 929 47.95 -23.71 15.80
CA PRO A 929 47.70 -24.62 16.92
C PRO A 929 48.73 -25.76 16.94
N VAL A 930 49.23 -26.07 18.13
CA VAL A 930 50.14 -27.19 18.43
C VAL A 930 49.38 -28.13 19.35
N ASP A 931 48.32 -28.76 18.82
CA ASP A 931 47.35 -29.53 19.60
C ASP A 931 47.77 -31.01 19.80
N GLU A 932 48.80 -31.47 19.08
CA GLU A 932 49.28 -32.85 19.14
C GLU A 932 50.74 -32.88 19.60
N ALA A 933 51.09 -33.83 20.47
CA ALA A 933 52.48 -34.11 20.78
C ALA A 933 53.12 -34.82 19.58
N PRO A 934 54.35 -34.45 19.16
CA PRO A 934 55.03 -35.15 18.10
C PRO A 934 55.20 -36.63 18.46
N PRO A 935 55.23 -37.54 17.46
CA PRO A 935 55.46 -38.95 17.71
C PRO A 935 56.79 -39.14 18.46
N GLN A 936 56.73 -39.74 19.65
CA GLN A 936 57.93 -40.14 20.38
C GLN A 936 58.64 -41.23 19.57
N LEU A 937 59.87 -40.97 19.15
CA LEU A 937 60.73 -42.03 18.58
C LEU A 937 60.87 -43.11 19.65
N ALA A 938 60.48 -44.35 19.31
CA ALA A 938 60.67 -45.49 20.21
C ALA A 938 62.17 -45.61 20.51
N THR A 939 62.55 -45.40 21.76
CA THR A 939 63.91 -45.60 22.24
C THR A 939 64.29 -47.05 21.98
N GLU A 940 65.25 -47.31 21.09
CA GLU A 940 65.84 -48.64 20.95
C GLU A 940 66.39 -49.06 22.33
N GLN A 941 65.78 -50.09 22.90
CA GLN A 941 66.37 -50.78 24.06
C GLN A 941 67.70 -51.38 23.59
N PRO A 942 68.82 -51.13 24.28
CA PRO A 942 70.06 -51.84 23.98
C PRO A 942 69.79 -53.33 24.20
N GLN A 943 70.01 -54.14 23.16
CA GLN A 943 69.99 -55.60 23.28
C GLN A 943 71.15 -56.02 24.18
N ASP A 944 70.84 -56.71 25.27
CA ASP A 944 71.79 -57.37 26.17
C ASP A 944 72.67 -58.37 25.39
N GLU A 945 73.98 -58.36 25.68
CA GLU A 945 74.91 -59.50 25.50
C GLU A 945 74.81 -60.46 26.68
#